data_AF-A0A077NV99-F1
#
_entry.id   AF-A0A077NV99-F1
#
_cell.length_a   1.000
_cell.length_b   1.000
_cell.length_c   1.000
_cell.angle_alpha   90.00
_cell.angle_beta   90.00
_cell.angle_gamma   90.00
#
_symmetry.space_group_name_H-M   'P 1'
#
loop_
_entity.id
_entity.type
_entity.pdbx_description
1 polymer ?
#
loop_
_entity_poly.entity_id
_entity_poly.type
_entity_poly.pdbx_seq_one_letter_code
_entity_poly.pdbx_strand_id
1 'polypeptide(L)'
;MSEIIPNVVVSMPSQLFTMARSFKACSNGRIYIGKIDTDPTIPENQIQVYMERENGDLVPAPQPIIINAAGFPVYNGQIAKFVTVEGHSMAVYDSYGTQQHYYPNVLKYDPDRFKEKLAQGNGSGYVGYDGGSIPSKYSSDSTVQGALDRLTERIVYASKYGIKADGVTDDTQALQSLSRAVSAMGYPVIRVVFPQGVSLVGAQDKAPGFGFNYSYRPSYYKDAGNTGWFYVSGRLGKTIIDAYGYTIKLKSMNHGAFDPVNGAIYPSESPFHDSDYMAWVGHCAAFKNCGDVLVLGLETDGSAREHEWGGKYGDSGWQCMGFGIWAAGNQRFKADGVNCHDAVCDGIYISQPSEWEPDGTGYVLLTESDFHNNRRQGITLAAGENIKIKNVRAFNIGRYANNAGVNYSWPESCLDIESEGGKIENVIVEDCQFTNAGGYTYVAYSFNNPVENSQFLRCLFRTNSSIPAQVFSSLPNESFIDCIFEGSGFEFRHTNDGVNRLIRCKFINHISGAVADDCHYGGVIGEMHDCDFEIILNEKVNRIPLQLTAIGGEIHPPTLKSGSFSFNRLHLSGNQDVSPIATDVFYVGHLSFFHNMDLRITTNLTGKAKCAIDTAGSFVNERGVTSDSDIIIDRNRGSSIEIGDNNYMLPRSMVISAEDLSPLVNQKSTLGTNNRRYQSIHMGSGGLHLLDANGGRWSITVSIEGKISVNKH
;
A
#
# COMPACT_ATOMS: atom_id res chain seq x y z
N MET A 1 72.97 -20.41 13.37
CA MET A 1 72.23 -21.40 12.55
C MET A 1 70.95 -20.70 12.14
N SER A 2 70.71 -20.50 10.84
CA SER A 2 69.51 -19.85 10.33
C SER A 2 68.30 -20.78 10.52
N GLU A 3 67.24 -20.26 11.11
CA GLU A 3 65.96 -20.95 11.29
C GLU A 3 65.36 -21.30 9.92
N ILE A 4 65.03 -22.58 9.70
CA ILE A 4 64.44 -23.08 8.46
C ILE A 4 62.96 -23.33 8.73
N ILE A 5 62.08 -22.63 8.01
CA ILE A 5 60.62 -22.83 8.09
C ILE A 5 60.17 -23.63 6.85
N PRO A 6 59.83 -24.93 6.99
CA PRO A 6 59.39 -25.76 5.87
C PRO A 6 57.94 -25.39 5.46
N ASN A 7 57.68 -25.29 4.15
CA ASN A 7 56.37 -24.85 3.64
C ASN A 7 55.70 -25.83 2.66
N VAL A 8 56.41 -26.85 2.13
CA VAL A 8 55.87 -27.74 1.08
C VAL A 8 56.32 -29.18 1.27
N VAL A 9 55.37 -30.12 1.35
CA VAL A 9 55.65 -31.58 1.41
C VAL A 9 55.97 -32.11 0.01
N VAL A 10 57.04 -32.90 -0.11
CA VAL A 10 57.36 -33.66 -1.32
C VAL A 10 56.46 -34.88 -1.38
N SER A 11 55.33 -34.71 -2.07
CA SER A 11 54.35 -35.76 -2.32
C SER A 11 53.96 -35.78 -3.78
N MET A 12 53.57 -36.95 -4.28
CA MET A 12 52.96 -37.08 -5.58
C MET A 12 51.55 -36.47 -5.52
N PRO A 13 51.11 -35.66 -6.52
CA PRO A 13 49.74 -35.13 -6.55
C PRO A 13 48.65 -36.22 -6.45
N SER A 14 48.97 -37.46 -6.82
CA SER A 14 48.23 -38.67 -6.43
C SER A 14 48.89 -39.30 -5.19
N GLN A 15 48.12 -39.67 -4.16
CA GLN A 15 48.58 -40.15 -2.84
C GLN A 15 49.71 -41.23 -2.81
N LEU A 16 50.00 -41.93 -3.91
CA LEU A 16 51.08 -42.93 -4.04
C LEU A 16 51.93 -42.65 -5.29
N PHE A 17 53.25 -42.93 -5.22
CA PHE A 17 54.12 -42.89 -6.40
C PHE A 17 53.96 -44.18 -7.23
N THR A 18 53.13 -44.13 -8.27
CA THR A 18 52.85 -45.27 -9.16
C THR A 18 53.48 -45.12 -10.54
N MET A 19 53.59 -46.22 -11.27
CA MET A 19 53.94 -46.21 -12.69
C MET A 19 52.87 -45.43 -13.50
N ALA A 20 53.26 -44.81 -14.62
CA ALA A 20 52.39 -43.95 -15.43
C ALA A 20 51.28 -44.73 -16.15
N ARG A 21 51.53 -46.01 -16.45
CA ARG A 21 50.64 -46.87 -17.26
C ARG A 21 50.01 -48.03 -16.47
N SER A 22 50.25 -48.10 -15.17
CA SER A 22 49.67 -49.11 -14.29
C SER A 22 49.67 -48.61 -12.85
N PHE A 23 48.63 -48.90 -12.06
CA PHE A 23 48.55 -48.54 -10.64
C PHE A 23 49.53 -49.32 -9.72
N LYS A 24 50.61 -49.87 -10.27
CA LYS A 24 51.67 -50.53 -9.52
C LYS A 24 52.62 -49.49 -8.93
N ALA A 25 53.15 -49.77 -7.74
CA ALA A 25 54.21 -48.96 -7.13
C ALA A 25 55.39 -48.77 -8.10
N CYS A 26 55.91 -47.54 -8.20
CA CYS A 26 57.13 -47.22 -8.92
C CYS A 26 58.36 -47.71 -8.12
N SER A 27 58.42 -49.03 -7.91
CA SER A 27 59.37 -49.68 -7.01
C SER A 27 60.80 -49.45 -7.46
N ASN A 28 61.68 -49.07 -6.53
CA ASN A 28 63.06 -48.67 -6.80
C ASN A 28 63.18 -47.50 -7.80
N GLY A 29 62.10 -46.73 -7.97
CA GLY A 29 62.09 -45.51 -8.76
C GLY A 29 62.86 -44.38 -8.07
N ARG A 30 63.07 -43.31 -8.84
CA ARG A 30 63.85 -42.13 -8.45
C ARG A 30 62.99 -40.88 -8.57
N ILE A 31 62.95 -40.08 -7.52
CA ILE A 31 62.30 -38.77 -7.50
C ILE A 31 63.38 -37.70 -7.53
N TYR A 32 63.24 -36.76 -8.45
CA TYR A 32 64.09 -35.57 -8.59
C TYR A 32 63.24 -34.32 -8.35
N ILE A 33 63.77 -33.38 -7.58
CA ILE A 33 63.14 -32.15 -7.12
C ILE A 33 64.03 -30.97 -7.49
N GLY A 34 63.46 -29.99 -8.20
CA GLY A 34 64.23 -28.86 -8.74
C GLY A 34 63.46 -27.54 -8.75
N LYS A 35 64.08 -26.53 -9.33
CA LYS A 35 63.50 -25.19 -9.49
C LYS A 35 62.26 -25.28 -10.37
N ILE A 36 61.24 -24.50 -10.03
CA ILE A 36 59.98 -24.43 -10.80
C ILE A 36 60.28 -24.18 -12.29
N ASP A 37 59.53 -24.89 -13.14
CA ASP A 37 59.57 -24.86 -14.60
C ASP A 37 60.92 -25.30 -15.22
N THR A 38 61.79 -25.98 -14.45
CA THR A 38 63.07 -26.55 -14.92
C THR A 38 63.14 -28.08 -14.77
N ASP A 39 63.99 -28.74 -15.57
CA ASP A 39 64.24 -30.19 -15.47
C ASP A 39 65.10 -30.51 -14.23
N PRO A 40 64.55 -31.23 -13.23
CA PRO A 40 65.24 -31.51 -11.97
C PRO A 40 66.26 -32.66 -12.07
N THR A 41 66.38 -33.34 -13.21
CA THR A 41 67.43 -34.36 -13.41
C THR A 41 68.81 -33.74 -13.61
N ILE A 42 68.85 -32.45 -13.98
CA ILE A 42 70.07 -31.66 -14.13
C ILE A 42 70.51 -31.16 -12.73
N PRO A 43 71.74 -31.46 -12.27
CA PRO A 43 72.18 -31.07 -10.93
C PRO A 43 72.09 -29.57 -10.62
N GLU A 44 72.32 -28.67 -11.58
CA GLU A 44 72.21 -27.22 -11.35
C GLU A 44 70.77 -26.72 -11.10
N ASN A 45 69.79 -27.52 -11.51
CA ASN A 45 68.37 -27.24 -11.34
C ASN A 45 67.83 -27.83 -10.02
N GLN A 46 68.54 -28.73 -9.37
CA GLN A 46 68.10 -29.36 -8.12
C GLN A 46 68.10 -28.36 -6.97
N ILE A 47 67.06 -28.44 -6.14
CA ILE A 47 66.98 -27.69 -4.88
C ILE A 47 67.21 -28.62 -3.69
N GLN A 48 67.53 -28.06 -2.53
CA GLN A 48 67.74 -28.88 -1.33
C GLN A 48 66.42 -29.48 -0.85
N VAL A 49 66.38 -30.81 -0.71
CA VAL A 49 65.29 -31.54 -0.06
C VAL A 49 65.70 -31.93 1.36
N TYR A 50 64.77 -31.88 2.30
CA TYR A 50 64.99 -32.31 3.67
C TYR A 50 64.10 -33.49 4.00
N MET A 51 64.61 -34.44 4.77
CA MET A 51 63.81 -35.43 5.46
C MET A 51 63.39 -34.84 6.82
N GLU A 52 62.10 -34.85 7.11
CA GLU A 52 61.53 -34.39 8.37
C GLU A 52 61.33 -35.58 9.31
N ARG A 53 61.98 -35.52 10.49
CA ARG A 53 61.81 -36.51 11.55
C ARG A 53 60.49 -36.28 12.29
N GLU A 54 60.05 -37.28 13.07
CA GLU A 54 58.81 -37.18 13.88
C GLU A 54 58.82 -36.01 14.88
N ASN A 55 59.99 -35.59 15.34
CA ASN A 55 60.16 -34.44 16.23
C ASN A 55 60.24 -33.09 15.49
N GLY A 56 60.08 -33.06 14.16
CA GLY A 56 60.14 -31.86 13.32
C GLY A 56 61.53 -31.47 12.82
N ASP A 57 62.60 -32.17 13.23
CA ASP A 57 63.96 -31.85 12.79
C ASP A 57 64.16 -32.15 11.29
N LEU A 58 64.78 -31.21 10.58
CA LEU A 58 65.07 -31.31 9.14
C LEU A 58 66.50 -31.79 8.90
N VAL A 59 66.65 -32.93 8.22
CA VAL A 59 67.94 -33.50 7.81
C VAL A 59 68.09 -33.35 6.30
N PRO A 60 69.17 -32.72 5.79
CA PRO A 60 69.43 -32.67 4.35
C PRO A 60 69.45 -34.06 3.72
N ALA A 61 68.61 -34.27 2.70
CA ALA A 61 68.52 -35.52 1.97
C ALA A 61 69.18 -35.40 0.59
N PRO A 62 70.00 -36.39 0.18
CA PRO A 62 70.55 -36.42 -1.16
C PRO A 62 69.46 -36.78 -2.18
N GLN A 63 69.63 -36.28 -3.40
CA GLN A 63 68.81 -36.63 -4.54
C GLN A 63 69.57 -37.58 -5.48
N PRO A 64 68.89 -38.51 -6.18
CA PRO A 64 67.45 -38.74 -6.17
C PRO A 64 66.94 -39.41 -4.89
N ILE A 65 65.69 -39.12 -4.54
CA ILE A 65 64.99 -39.81 -3.46
C ILE A 65 64.50 -41.15 -3.99
N ILE A 66 64.72 -42.22 -3.24
CA ILE A 66 64.39 -43.58 -3.67
C ILE A 66 62.96 -43.94 -3.25
N ILE A 67 62.25 -44.64 -4.13
CA ILE A 67 60.92 -45.19 -3.85
C ILE A 67 61.07 -46.68 -3.49
N ASN A 68 60.50 -47.11 -2.36
CA ASN A 68 60.53 -48.53 -1.97
C ASN A 68 59.54 -49.39 -2.77
N ALA A 69 59.55 -50.70 -2.51
CA ALA A 69 58.66 -51.67 -3.16
C ALA A 69 57.16 -51.40 -2.97
N ALA A 70 56.78 -50.62 -1.95
CA ALA A 70 55.40 -50.25 -1.65
C ALA A 70 54.99 -48.89 -2.27
N GLY A 71 55.91 -48.19 -2.96
CA GLY A 71 55.60 -46.91 -3.63
C GLY A 71 55.80 -45.68 -2.75
N PHE A 72 56.51 -45.81 -1.62
CA PHE A 72 56.80 -44.71 -0.70
C PHE A 72 58.23 -44.20 -0.86
N PRO A 73 58.46 -42.88 -0.75
CA PRO A 73 59.81 -42.34 -0.68
C PRO A 73 60.48 -42.79 0.63
N VAL A 74 61.77 -43.16 0.54
CA VAL A 74 62.54 -43.68 1.67
C VAL A 74 63.85 -42.96 1.88
N TYR A 75 64.26 -42.85 3.14
CA TYR A 75 65.57 -42.41 3.58
C TYR A 75 66.26 -43.58 4.29
N ASN A 76 67.44 -44.01 3.81
CA ASN A 76 68.14 -45.21 4.31
C ASN A 76 67.25 -46.49 4.38
N GLY A 77 66.32 -46.64 3.44
CA GLY A 77 65.44 -47.82 3.35
C GLY A 77 64.18 -47.76 4.22
N GLN A 78 64.02 -46.76 5.08
CA GLN A 78 62.81 -46.54 5.88
C GLN A 78 61.92 -45.46 5.24
N ILE A 79 60.59 -45.62 5.34
CA ILE A 79 59.62 -44.62 4.87
C ILE A 79 59.86 -43.33 5.65
N ALA A 80 60.01 -42.22 4.91
CA ALA A 80 60.29 -40.93 5.51
C ALA A 80 59.49 -39.83 4.81
N LYS A 81 59.18 -38.76 5.57
CA LYS A 81 58.55 -37.56 5.03
C LYS A 81 59.63 -36.64 4.46
N PHE A 82 59.48 -36.23 3.22
CA PHE A 82 60.37 -35.29 2.57
C PHE A 82 59.67 -33.95 2.38
N VAL A 83 60.40 -32.85 2.57
CA VAL A 83 59.88 -31.48 2.48
C VAL A 83 60.89 -30.58 1.77
N THR A 84 60.38 -29.51 1.16
CA THR A 84 61.18 -28.40 0.63
C THR A 84 60.77 -27.09 1.31
N VAL A 85 61.67 -26.11 1.28
CA VAL A 85 61.43 -24.77 1.83
C VAL A 85 60.72 -23.83 0.85
N GLU A 86 60.71 -24.21 -0.44
CA GLU A 86 60.11 -23.47 -1.54
C GLU A 86 59.36 -24.40 -2.51
N GLY A 87 58.54 -23.82 -3.39
CA GLY A 87 57.85 -24.57 -4.45
C GLY A 87 58.83 -25.14 -5.48
N HIS A 88 58.49 -26.29 -6.07
CA HIS A 88 59.44 -27.07 -6.87
C HIS A 88 58.83 -27.72 -8.12
N SER A 89 59.68 -28.03 -9.09
CA SER A 89 59.40 -29.02 -10.13
C SER A 89 59.72 -30.43 -9.61
N MET A 90 59.09 -31.45 -10.18
CA MET A 90 59.31 -32.84 -9.81
C MET A 90 59.32 -33.76 -11.03
N ALA A 91 60.30 -34.65 -11.11
CA ALA A 91 60.33 -35.73 -12.09
C ALA A 91 60.46 -37.09 -11.38
N VAL A 92 59.65 -38.06 -11.81
CA VAL A 92 59.63 -39.42 -11.25
C VAL A 92 60.02 -40.40 -12.34
N TYR A 93 61.07 -41.18 -12.10
CA TYR A 93 61.57 -42.23 -13.00
C TYR A 93 61.42 -43.60 -12.36
N ASP A 94 61.22 -44.62 -13.18
CA ASP A 94 61.23 -46.01 -12.70
C ASP A 94 62.66 -46.56 -12.52
N SER A 95 62.75 -47.80 -12.04
CA SER A 95 64.03 -48.49 -11.83
C SER A 95 64.86 -48.67 -13.11
N TYR A 96 64.21 -48.63 -14.29
CA TYR A 96 64.83 -48.79 -15.60
C TYR A 96 65.22 -47.44 -16.24
N GLY A 97 64.99 -46.33 -15.56
CA GLY A 97 65.32 -44.99 -16.05
C GLY A 97 64.29 -44.40 -17.01
N THR A 98 63.08 -44.95 -17.10
CA THR A 98 62.00 -44.36 -17.89
C THR A 98 61.21 -43.37 -17.06
N GLN A 99 60.99 -42.16 -17.59
CA GLN A 99 60.20 -41.13 -16.93
C GLN A 99 58.74 -41.57 -16.84
N GLN A 100 58.22 -41.64 -15.62
CA GLN A 100 56.82 -41.93 -15.36
C GLN A 100 56.01 -40.63 -15.29
N HIS A 101 56.48 -39.65 -14.54
CA HIS A 101 55.76 -38.39 -14.33
C HIS A 101 56.67 -37.19 -14.33
N TYR A 102 56.14 -36.05 -14.77
CA TYR A 102 56.78 -34.74 -14.71
C TYR A 102 55.78 -33.67 -14.29
N TYR A 103 56.16 -32.89 -13.29
CA TYR A 103 55.42 -31.75 -12.81
C TYR A 103 56.32 -30.52 -12.89
N PRO A 104 56.08 -29.60 -13.84
CA PRO A 104 56.90 -28.39 -13.95
C PRO A 104 56.74 -27.50 -12.70
N ASN A 105 55.60 -27.56 -12.02
CA ASN A 105 55.37 -26.88 -10.74
C ASN A 105 54.32 -27.65 -9.92
N VAL A 106 54.74 -28.30 -8.83
CA VAL A 106 53.87 -29.14 -8.00
C VAL A 106 52.74 -28.33 -7.34
N LEU A 107 52.97 -27.05 -7.01
CA LEU A 107 51.96 -26.18 -6.39
C LEU A 107 50.75 -25.88 -7.31
N LYS A 108 50.85 -26.12 -8.63
CA LYS A 108 49.70 -25.96 -9.54
C LYS A 108 48.63 -27.04 -9.34
N TYR A 109 48.97 -28.14 -8.65
CA TYR A 109 48.12 -29.32 -8.47
C TYR A 109 47.60 -29.46 -7.04
N ASP A 110 47.82 -28.45 -6.20
CA ASP A 110 47.34 -28.40 -4.83
C ASP A 110 45.81 -28.18 -4.78
N PRO A 111 45.03 -29.12 -4.20
CA PRO A 111 43.58 -28.97 -4.03
C PRO A 111 43.17 -27.71 -3.26
N ASP A 112 43.99 -27.23 -2.33
CA ASP A 112 43.68 -26.06 -1.50
C ASP A 112 43.64 -24.77 -2.32
N ARG A 113 44.29 -24.73 -3.49
CA ARG A 113 44.17 -23.62 -4.44
C ARG A 113 42.80 -23.50 -5.07
N PHE A 114 42.00 -24.58 -5.11
CA PHE A 114 40.64 -24.49 -5.62
C PHE A 114 39.75 -23.66 -4.69
N LYS A 115 39.95 -23.75 -3.37
CA LYS A 115 39.25 -22.92 -2.38
C LYS A 115 39.57 -21.43 -2.58
N GLU A 116 40.85 -21.10 -2.81
CA GLU A 116 41.26 -19.72 -3.11
C GLU A 116 40.65 -19.21 -4.41
N LYS A 117 40.58 -20.04 -5.47
CA LYS A 117 39.91 -19.70 -6.73
C LYS A 117 38.42 -19.46 -6.55
N LEU A 118 37.74 -20.28 -5.75
CA LEU A 118 36.32 -20.11 -5.43
C LEU A 118 36.05 -18.84 -4.59
N ALA A 119 37.01 -18.40 -3.77
CA ALA A 119 36.88 -17.20 -2.93
C ALA A 119 37.11 -15.88 -3.69
N GLN A 120 37.63 -15.92 -4.92
CA GLN A 120 37.82 -14.73 -5.75
C GLN A 120 36.49 -14.19 -6.27
N GLY A 121 36.47 -12.91 -6.70
CA GLY A 121 35.23 -12.26 -7.18
C GLY A 121 34.58 -12.92 -8.40
N ASN A 122 35.33 -13.73 -9.16
CA ASN A 122 34.87 -14.55 -10.29
C ASN A 122 34.82 -16.05 -9.93
N GLY A 123 34.91 -16.41 -8.66
CA GLY A 123 35.02 -17.79 -8.18
C GLY A 123 33.89 -18.70 -8.65
N SER A 124 32.71 -18.12 -8.81
CA SER A 124 31.51 -18.76 -9.32
C SER A 124 31.65 -19.27 -10.77
N GLY A 125 32.45 -18.59 -11.60
CA GLY A 125 32.70 -18.97 -12.99
C GLY A 125 33.43 -20.32 -13.08
N TYR A 126 34.24 -20.67 -12.08
CA TYR A 126 34.94 -21.96 -12.01
C TYR A 126 34.02 -23.16 -11.70
N VAL A 127 32.78 -22.90 -11.27
CA VAL A 127 31.73 -23.93 -11.09
C VAL A 127 30.55 -23.72 -12.06
N GLY A 128 30.77 -22.91 -13.10
CA GLY A 128 29.83 -22.73 -14.21
C GLY A 128 28.89 -21.53 -14.09
N TYR A 129 29.01 -20.67 -13.07
CA TYR A 129 28.18 -19.47 -12.89
C TYR A 129 28.95 -18.20 -13.31
N ASP A 130 28.74 -17.76 -14.55
CA ASP A 130 29.32 -16.51 -15.07
C ASP A 130 28.43 -15.32 -14.71
N GLY A 131 29.00 -14.36 -13.98
CA GLY A 131 28.34 -13.09 -13.62
C GLY A 131 28.20 -12.09 -14.79
N GLY A 132 28.06 -12.56 -16.03
CA GLY A 132 27.99 -11.74 -17.23
C GLY A 132 27.82 -12.56 -18.49
N SER A 133 27.04 -12.04 -19.43
CA SER A 133 26.53 -12.70 -20.63
C SER A 133 27.63 -13.31 -21.51
N ILE A 134 27.71 -14.65 -21.61
CA ILE A 134 27.88 -15.49 -22.82
C ILE A 134 27.98 -16.98 -22.37
N PRO A 135 27.16 -17.90 -22.88
CA PRO A 135 27.16 -19.30 -22.44
C PRO A 135 28.25 -20.14 -23.14
N SER A 136 28.87 -21.09 -22.42
CA SER A 136 29.67 -22.16 -23.05
C SER A 136 29.01 -23.54 -22.94
N LYS A 137 28.85 -24.15 -24.12
CA LYS A 137 28.80 -25.56 -24.58
C LYS A 137 28.48 -26.75 -23.63
N TYR A 138 27.84 -26.57 -22.48
CA TYR A 138 27.34 -27.69 -21.66
C TYR A 138 25.82 -27.60 -21.49
N SER A 139 25.14 -28.75 -21.49
CA SER A 139 23.69 -28.83 -21.26
C SER A 139 23.33 -28.27 -19.88
N SER A 140 22.35 -27.38 -19.85
CA SER A 140 21.74 -26.78 -18.65
C SER A 140 21.17 -27.81 -17.66
N ASP A 141 21.06 -29.09 -18.02
CA ASP A 141 20.50 -30.09 -17.10
C ASP A 141 21.53 -30.63 -16.12
N SER A 142 22.82 -30.48 -16.44
CA SER A 142 23.93 -31.16 -15.74
C SER A 142 24.92 -30.23 -15.03
N THR A 143 24.66 -28.93 -15.02
CA THR A 143 25.56 -27.93 -14.42
C THR A 143 24.96 -27.30 -13.17
N VAL A 144 25.80 -26.77 -12.27
CA VAL A 144 25.36 -25.96 -11.12
C VAL A 144 24.55 -24.75 -11.60
N GLN A 145 25.01 -24.10 -12.68
CA GLN A 145 24.27 -23.04 -13.37
C GLN A 145 22.87 -23.48 -13.78
N GLY A 146 22.78 -24.64 -14.43
CA GLY A 146 21.53 -25.29 -14.75
C GLY A 146 20.60 -25.53 -13.58
N ALA A 147 21.13 -26.00 -12.46
CA ALA A 147 20.39 -26.18 -11.21
C ALA A 147 19.90 -24.85 -10.62
N LEU A 148 20.70 -23.80 -10.73
CA LEU A 148 20.34 -22.44 -10.31
C LEU A 148 19.33 -21.79 -11.25
N ASP A 149 19.36 -22.09 -12.56
CA ASP A 149 18.38 -21.62 -13.55
C ASP A 149 17.02 -22.29 -13.39
N ARG A 150 16.99 -23.49 -12.77
CA ARG A 150 15.77 -24.18 -12.34
C ARG A 150 15.22 -23.66 -11.01
N LEU A 151 15.90 -22.74 -10.32
CA LEU A 151 15.30 -22.12 -9.14
C LEU A 151 14.04 -21.38 -9.56
N THR A 152 12.95 -21.65 -8.85
CA THR A 152 11.66 -21.02 -9.11
C THR A 152 11.71 -19.52 -8.86
N GLU A 153 12.60 -19.05 -7.96
CA GLU A 153 12.80 -17.65 -7.61
C GLU A 153 14.24 -17.22 -7.83
N ARG A 154 14.44 -16.18 -8.65
CA ARG A 154 15.73 -15.55 -8.91
C ARG A 154 15.92 -14.31 -8.02
N ILE A 155 16.97 -14.33 -7.18
CA ILE A 155 17.32 -13.18 -6.34
C ILE A 155 18.28 -12.25 -7.10
N VAL A 156 17.95 -10.97 -7.11
CA VAL A 156 18.69 -9.88 -7.76
C VAL A 156 19.04 -8.83 -6.71
N TYR A 157 20.32 -8.70 -6.37
CA TYR A 157 20.76 -7.67 -5.42
C TYR A 157 20.98 -6.34 -6.15
N ALA A 158 20.22 -5.32 -5.78
CA ALA A 158 20.28 -4.00 -6.39
C ALA A 158 21.70 -3.38 -6.33
N SER A 159 22.45 -3.63 -5.25
CA SER A 159 23.83 -3.18 -5.08
C SER A 159 24.81 -3.70 -6.15
N LYS A 160 24.50 -4.84 -6.80
CA LYS A 160 25.30 -5.38 -7.92
C LYS A 160 25.15 -4.57 -9.21
N TYR A 161 24.13 -3.71 -9.29
CA TYR A 161 23.91 -2.77 -10.39
C TYR A 161 24.49 -1.38 -10.10
N GLY A 162 25.25 -1.24 -9.01
CA GLY A 162 25.95 -0.01 -8.66
C GLY A 162 25.25 0.87 -7.64
N ILE A 163 24.03 0.53 -7.22
CA ILE A 163 23.23 1.29 -6.25
C ILE A 163 23.98 1.35 -4.92
N LYS A 164 24.19 2.58 -4.41
CA LYS A 164 24.90 2.85 -3.16
C LYS A 164 23.98 3.06 -1.99
N ALA A 165 22.88 3.78 -2.18
CA ALA A 165 21.92 4.14 -1.13
C ALA A 165 22.55 4.83 0.09
N ASP A 166 23.58 5.65 -0.12
CA ASP A 166 24.34 6.33 0.95
C ASP A 166 23.81 7.74 1.28
N GLY A 167 22.72 8.17 0.62
CA GLY A 167 22.13 9.50 0.76
C GLY A 167 22.93 10.64 0.12
N VAL A 168 23.98 10.33 -0.64
CA VAL A 168 24.88 11.34 -1.25
C VAL A 168 25.13 11.04 -2.72
N THR A 169 25.38 9.77 -3.06
CA THR A 169 25.66 9.31 -4.42
C THR A 169 24.40 9.39 -5.28
N ASP A 170 24.57 9.91 -6.50
CA ASP A 170 23.54 9.88 -7.52
C ASP A 170 23.39 8.47 -8.10
N ASP A 171 22.34 7.77 -7.69
CA ASP A 171 22.03 6.40 -8.09
C ASP A 171 21.17 6.32 -9.37
N THR A 172 20.93 7.46 -10.06
CA THR A 172 20.05 7.54 -11.23
C THR A 172 20.39 6.50 -12.30
N GLN A 173 21.65 6.42 -12.73
CA GLN A 173 22.08 5.47 -13.77
C GLN A 173 22.04 4.01 -13.29
N ALA A 174 22.33 3.78 -12.01
CA ALA A 174 22.34 2.46 -11.41
C ALA A 174 20.92 1.87 -11.33
N LEU A 175 19.94 2.67 -10.91
CA LEU A 175 18.52 2.28 -10.89
C LEU A 175 17.96 2.05 -12.28
N GLN A 176 18.33 2.87 -13.26
CA GLN A 176 17.94 2.63 -14.65
C GLN A 176 18.52 1.32 -15.20
N SER A 177 19.78 1.01 -14.84
CA SER A 177 20.42 -0.24 -15.26
C SER A 177 19.75 -1.46 -14.64
N LEU A 178 19.42 -1.39 -13.35
CA LEU A 178 18.63 -2.41 -12.66
C LEU A 178 17.24 -2.56 -13.30
N SER A 179 16.53 -1.45 -13.54
CA SER A 179 15.18 -1.43 -14.11
C SER A 179 15.11 -2.13 -15.47
N ARG A 180 16.04 -1.80 -16.37
CA ARG A 180 16.17 -2.46 -17.68
C ARG A 180 16.44 -3.96 -17.52
N ALA A 181 17.33 -4.34 -16.61
CA ALA A 181 17.69 -5.73 -16.41
C ALA A 181 16.51 -6.54 -15.88
N VAL A 182 15.84 -6.07 -14.82
CA VAL A 182 14.69 -6.75 -14.20
C VAL A 182 13.53 -6.88 -15.19
N SER A 183 13.24 -5.83 -15.96
CA SER A 183 12.19 -5.85 -16.98
C SER A 183 12.47 -6.88 -18.09
N ALA A 184 13.73 -7.08 -18.47
CA ALA A 184 14.12 -8.01 -19.54
C ALA A 184 14.26 -9.48 -19.09
N MET A 185 14.19 -9.76 -17.78
CA MET A 185 14.41 -11.11 -17.25
C MET A 185 13.19 -12.02 -17.44
N GLY A 186 13.40 -13.14 -18.16
CA GLY A 186 12.36 -14.14 -18.46
C GLY A 186 12.12 -15.22 -17.39
N TYR A 187 12.68 -15.09 -16.18
CA TYR A 187 12.43 -16.04 -15.08
C TYR A 187 10.96 -16.00 -14.64
N PRO A 188 10.40 -17.08 -14.06
CA PRO A 188 9.03 -17.08 -13.56
C PRO A 188 8.84 -16.20 -12.32
N VAL A 189 9.79 -16.19 -11.37
CA VAL A 189 9.77 -15.31 -10.21
C VAL A 189 11.11 -14.60 -10.06
N ILE A 190 11.08 -13.30 -9.80
CA ILE A 190 12.26 -12.49 -9.46
C ILE A 190 11.99 -11.77 -8.14
N ARG A 191 12.98 -11.78 -7.25
CA ARG A 191 13.05 -10.91 -6.09
C ARG A 191 14.21 -9.95 -6.24
N VAL A 192 13.92 -8.66 -6.27
CA VAL A 192 14.91 -7.59 -6.23
C VAL A 192 15.09 -7.17 -4.78
N VAL A 193 16.30 -7.35 -4.24
CA VAL A 193 16.64 -6.98 -2.86
C VAL A 193 17.43 -5.68 -2.89
N PHE A 194 16.85 -4.63 -2.33
CA PHE A 194 17.49 -3.32 -2.20
C PHE A 194 18.37 -3.25 -0.93
N PRO A 195 19.49 -2.52 -0.96
CA PRO A 195 20.23 -2.19 0.25
C PRO A 195 19.40 -1.24 1.13
N GLN A 196 19.68 -1.18 2.42
CA GLN A 196 19.11 -0.13 3.28
C GLN A 196 19.80 1.21 3.00
N GLY A 197 19.05 2.30 3.15
CA GLY A 197 19.54 3.67 2.97
C GLY A 197 18.77 4.44 1.90
N VAL A 198 19.33 5.57 1.46
CA VAL A 198 18.65 6.54 0.59
C VAL A 198 19.39 6.64 -0.74
N SER A 199 18.71 6.37 -1.85
CA SER A 199 19.21 6.68 -3.18
C SER A 199 18.73 8.06 -3.62
N LEU A 200 19.66 8.96 -3.90
CA LEU A 200 19.35 10.24 -4.54
C LEU A 200 19.24 10.01 -6.05
N VAL A 201 18.12 10.43 -6.65
CA VAL A 201 17.83 10.21 -8.08
C VAL A 201 17.24 11.46 -8.71
N GLY A 202 17.48 11.67 -9.99
CA GLY A 202 16.80 12.74 -10.74
C GLY A 202 17.71 13.47 -11.71
N ALA A 203 17.21 13.79 -12.89
CA ALA A 203 17.89 14.64 -13.86
C ALA A 203 16.86 15.07 -14.90
N GLN A 204 16.94 16.30 -15.41
CA GLN A 204 16.00 16.77 -16.42
C GLN A 204 16.73 17.20 -17.70
N ASP A 205 16.15 16.83 -18.83
CA ASP A 205 16.45 17.43 -20.12
C ASP A 205 15.59 18.67 -20.29
N LYS A 206 16.20 19.81 -20.59
CA LYS A 206 15.51 21.00 -21.06
C LYS A 206 15.17 20.84 -22.54
N ALA A 207 13.98 21.27 -22.95
CA ALA A 207 13.60 21.28 -24.35
C ALA A 207 14.53 22.17 -25.20
N PRO A 208 14.80 21.81 -26.46
CA PRO A 208 15.55 22.67 -27.38
C PRO A 208 14.80 23.95 -27.81
N GLY A 209 13.49 24.01 -27.56
CA GLY A 209 12.58 25.08 -27.95
C GLY A 209 11.14 24.56 -28.02
N PHE A 210 10.27 25.29 -28.73
CA PHE A 210 8.88 24.88 -28.98
C PHE A 210 8.77 23.67 -29.91
N GLY A 211 7.65 22.95 -29.85
CA GLY A 211 7.30 21.79 -30.68
C GLY A 211 7.81 20.45 -30.13
N PHE A 212 8.26 20.42 -28.88
CA PHE A 212 8.82 19.21 -28.24
C PHE A 212 7.87 18.59 -27.21
N ASN A 213 6.77 19.25 -26.85
CA ASN A 213 5.77 18.83 -25.88
C ASN A 213 6.29 18.67 -24.45
N TYR A 214 7.32 19.45 -24.09
CA TYR A 214 7.80 19.65 -22.73
C TYR A 214 8.68 20.91 -22.66
N SER A 215 8.87 21.44 -21.46
CA SER A 215 9.94 22.41 -21.14
C SER A 215 11.08 21.73 -20.38
N TYR A 216 10.75 20.87 -19.41
CA TYR A 216 11.68 20.00 -18.69
C TYR A 216 11.08 18.61 -18.48
N ARG A 217 11.83 17.56 -18.80
CA ARG A 217 11.39 16.17 -18.58
C ARG A 217 12.49 15.34 -17.95
N PRO A 218 12.19 14.22 -17.26
CA PRO A 218 13.20 13.27 -16.82
C PRO A 218 14.14 12.86 -17.96
N SER A 219 15.45 12.97 -17.76
CA SER A 219 16.48 12.84 -18.81
C SER A 219 16.64 11.44 -19.42
N TYR A 220 15.87 10.46 -18.95
CA TYR A 220 15.92 9.08 -19.40
C TYR A 220 14.71 8.68 -20.27
N TYR A 221 13.93 9.67 -20.70
CA TYR A 221 12.75 9.44 -21.53
C TYR A 221 13.13 9.09 -22.98
N LYS A 222 13.27 7.80 -23.29
CA LYS A 222 13.45 7.31 -24.68
C LYS A 222 12.14 6.86 -25.33
N ASP A 223 11.23 6.24 -24.57
CA ASP A 223 9.92 5.78 -25.03
C ASP A 223 8.85 6.08 -23.96
N ALA A 224 7.62 6.41 -24.38
CA ALA A 224 6.51 6.88 -23.53
C ALA A 224 5.99 5.90 -22.46
N GLY A 225 6.65 4.76 -22.28
CA GLY A 225 6.22 3.68 -21.40
C GLY A 225 6.70 3.78 -19.95
N ASN A 226 7.85 4.41 -19.68
CA ASN A 226 8.60 4.23 -18.43
C ASN A 226 8.93 5.58 -17.76
N THR A 227 8.00 6.14 -16.98
CA THR A 227 8.12 7.45 -16.32
C THR A 227 8.65 7.40 -14.88
N GLY A 228 9.10 6.22 -14.41
CA GLY A 228 9.65 6.03 -13.06
C GLY A 228 11.19 6.00 -13.02
N TRP A 229 11.79 6.54 -11.96
CA TRP A 229 13.25 6.48 -11.72
C TRP A 229 13.73 5.06 -11.46
N PHE A 230 12.95 4.28 -10.71
CA PHE A 230 12.95 2.83 -10.77
C PHE A 230 11.71 2.36 -11.55
N TYR A 231 11.86 1.40 -12.46
CA TYR A 231 10.71 0.84 -13.15
C TYR A 231 10.84 -0.65 -13.45
N VAL A 232 9.69 -1.32 -13.50
CA VAL A 232 9.56 -2.67 -14.06
C VAL A 232 8.40 -2.65 -15.05
N SER A 233 8.66 -3.09 -16.29
CA SER A 233 7.67 -3.00 -17.35
C SER A 233 7.61 -4.27 -18.20
N GLY A 234 6.41 -4.71 -18.56
CA GLY A 234 6.18 -5.78 -19.55
C GLY A 234 6.49 -7.20 -19.07
N ARG A 235 6.71 -7.41 -17.77
CA ARG A 235 7.13 -8.71 -17.24
C ARG A 235 5.95 -9.58 -16.84
N LEU A 236 5.80 -10.74 -17.49
CA LEU A 236 4.71 -11.69 -17.20
C LEU A 236 4.90 -12.48 -15.88
N GLY A 237 6.16 -12.75 -15.50
CA GLY A 237 6.47 -13.44 -14.26
C GLY A 237 6.22 -12.59 -13.00
N LYS A 238 6.18 -13.21 -11.82
CA LYS A 238 6.01 -12.51 -10.54
C LYS A 238 7.26 -11.74 -10.16
N THR A 239 7.12 -10.45 -9.89
CA THR A 239 8.18 -9.53 -9.49
C THR A 239 7.96 -9.15 -8.03
N ILE A 240 8.96 -9.40 -7.19
CA ILE A 240 8.98 -9.00 -5.78
C ILE A 240 10.05 -7.92 -5.62
N ILE A 241 9.66 -6.77 -5.10
CA ILE A 241 10.52 -5.66 -4.74
C ILE A 241 10.64 -5.67 -3.23
N ASP A 242 11.78 -6.13 -2.73
CA ASP A 242 12.12 -6.23 -1.32
C ASP A 242 12.97 -5.02 -0.94
N ALA A 243 12.31 -3.99 -0.39
CA ALA A 243 12.85 -2.66 -0.21
C ALA A 243 12.71 -2.13 1.23
N TYR A 244 12.58 -3.02 2.23
CA TYR A 244 12.54 -2.61 3.63
C TYR A 244 13.77 -1.79 4.03
N GLY A 245 13.54 -0.55 4.45
CA GLY A 245 14.59 0.39 4.85
C GLY A 245 15.32 1.05 3.68
N TYR A 246 14.78 0.98 2.47
CA TYR A 246 15.29 1.65 1.28
C TYR A 246 14.37 2.80 0.85
N THR A 247 14.96 3.97 0.61
CA THR A 247 14.25 5.18 0.15
C THR A 247 14.74 5.58 -1.23
N ILE A 248 13.80 5.82 -2.16
CA ILE A 248 14.07 6.58 -3.40
C ILE A 248 13.73 8.04 -3.11
N LYS A 249 14.73 8.92 -3.14
CA LYS A 249 14.55 10.36 -2.94
C LYS A 249 14.88 11.14 -4.21
N LEU A 250 13.94 11.98 -4.65
CA LEU A 250 14.17 12.85 -5.81
C LEU A 250 15.13 14.00 -5.46
N LYS A 251 16.01 14.34 -6.39
CA LYS A 251 16.77 15.59 -6.35
C LYS A 251 15.86 16.76 -6.77
N SER A 252 16.20 17.96 -6.33
CA SER A 252 15.53 19.18 -6.80
C SER A 252 15.55 19.28 -8.34
N MET A 253 14.42 19.68 -8.90
CA MET A 253 14.04 19.65 -10.32
C MET A 253 12.93 20.69 -10.55
N ASN A 254 12.66 21.04 -11.80
CA ASN A 254 11.59 21.96 -12.20
C ASN A 254 10.24 21.22 -12.32
N HIS A 255 9.17 21.78 -11.76
CA HIS A 255 7.81 21.24 -11.84
C HIS A 255 6.78 22.35 -12.10
N GLY A 256 5.88 22.15 -13.07
CA GLY A 256 4.88 23.16 -13.49
C GLY A 256 5.14 23.72 -14.88
N ALA A 257 4.85 25.00 -15.11
CA ALA A 257 5.03 25.67 -16.39
C ALA A 257 6.32 26.50 -16.45
N PHE A 258 7.17 26.20 -17.44
CA PHE A 258 8.41 26.93 -17.73
C PHE A 258 8.50 27.20 -19.23
N ASP A 259 9.12 28.31 -19.61
CA ASP A 259 9.38 28.65 -21.01
C ASP A 259 10.41 27.67 -21.61
N PRO A 260 10.09 26.96 -22.70
CA PRO A 260 10.96 25.93 -23.26
C PRO A 260 12.24 26.49 -23.89
N VAL A 261 12.27 27.76 -24.27
CA VAL A 261 13.41 28.40 -24.95
C VAL A 261 14.40 28.93 -23.92
N ASN A 262 13.95 29.81 -23.03
CA ASN A 262 14.85 30.46 -22.06
C ASN A 262 14.93 29.70 -20.73
N GLY A 263 13.95 28.85 -20.40
CA GLY A 263 13.95 28.02 -19.19
C GLY A 263 13.46 28.73 -17.93
N ALA A 264 12.96 29.96 -18.04
CA ALA A 264 12.39 30.72 -16.93
C ALA A 264 10.99 30.23 -16.56
N ILE A 265 10.54 30.57 -15.35
CA ILE A 265 9.16 30.33 -14.91
C ILE A 265 8.19 31.03 -15.88
N TYR A 266 7.21 30.29 -16.40
CA TYR A 266 6.13 30.85 -17.19
C TYR A 266 4.92 31.11 -16.28
N PRO A 267 4.42 32.36 -16.13
CA PRO A 267 3.40 32.70 -15.16
C PRO A 267 1.97 32.36 -15.65
N SER A 268 1.66 31.06 -15.75
CA SER A 268 0.33 30.54 -16.09
C SER A 268 -0.59 30.38 -14.87
N GLU A 269 -1.89 30.46 -15.13
CA GLU A 269 -2.97 30.14 -14.19
C GLU A 269 -3.79 28.94 -14.72
N SER A 270 -4.38 28.15 -13.82
CA SER A 270 -5.22 27.00 -14.21
C SER A 270 -6.57 27.42 -14.81
N PRO A 271 -7.14 26.68 -15.78
CA PRO A 271 -6.54 25.51 -16.43
C PRO A 271 -5.49 25.91 -17.49
N PHE A 272 -4.40 25.14 -17.57
CA PHE A 272 -3.34 25.38 -18.55
C PHE A 272 -2.70 24.07 -19.03
N HIS A 273 -2.77 23.79 -20.34
CA HIS A 273 -2.42 22.48 -20.91
C HIS A 273 -1.47 22.55 -22.11
N ASP A 274 -0.75 23.65 -22.30
CA ASP A 274 0.22 23.75 -23.39
C ASP A 274 1.46 22.91 -23.05
N SER A 275 1.56 21.73 -23.68
CA SER A 275 2.59 20.74 -23.38
C SER A 275 4.01 21.26 -23.57
N ASP A 276 4.25 22.25 -24.45
CA ASP A 276 5.59 22.83 -24.62
C ASP A 276 6.11 23.53 -23.36
N TYR A 277 5.23 23.89 -22.42
CA TYR A 277 5.61 24.52 -21.16
C TYR A 277 5.74 23.52 -20.01
N MET A 278 5.34 22.26 -20.19
CA MET A 278 5.23 21.28 -19.12
C MET A 278 6.61 20.85 -18.59
N ALA A 279 6.84 21.09 -17.29
CA ALA A 279 7.97 20.58 -16.52
C ALA A 279 7.48 19.53 -15.52
N TRP A 280 8.12 18.36 -15.48
CA TRP A 280 7.75 17.30 -14.55
C TRP A 280 8.94 16.48 -14.05
N VAL A 281 8.78 15.92 -12.85
CA VAL A 281 9.87 15.27 -12.09
C VAL A 281 9.93 13.76 -12.29
N GLY A 282 8.86 13.16 -12.82
CA GLY A 282 8.73 11.70 -12.98
C GLY A 282 8.35 11.01 -11.67
N HIS A 283 7.95 9.73 -11.76
CA HIS A 283 7.56 8.97 -10.57
C HIS A 283 8.80 8.41 -9.85
N CYS A 284 8.75 8.22 -8.53
CA CYS A 284 9.85 7.55 -7.83
C CYS A 284 9.98 6.09 -8.29
N ALA A 285 8.86 5.36 -8.35
CA ALA A 285 8.79 4.01 -8.89
C ALA A 285 7.60 3.81 -9.84
N ALA A 286 7.79 3.02 -10.90
CA ALA A 286 6.73 2.68 -11.84
C ALA A 286 6.68 1.18 -12.16
N PHE A 287 5.49 0.59 -12.09
CA PHE A 287 5.23 -0.82 -12.39
C PHE A 287 4.15 -0.89 -13.47
N LYS A 288 4.54 -1.31 -14.68
CA LYS A 288 3.66 -1.20 -15.83
C LYS A 288 3.50 -2.51 -16.59
N ASN A 289 2.27 -2.86 -16.97
CA ASN A 289 1.97 -4.00 -17.85
C ASN A 289 2.66 -5.30 -17.39
N CYS A 290 2.71 -5.54 -16.08
CA CYS A 290 3.30 -6.74 -15.50
C CYS A 290 2.22 -7.77 -15.14
N GLY A 291 2.61 -9.03 -14.96
CA GLY A 291 1.77 -10.05 -14.33
C GLY A 291 1.57 -9.72 -12.84
N ASP A 292 2.41 -10.28 -11.98
CA ASP A 292 2.32 -10.05 -10.54
C ASP A 292 3.42 -9.13 -10.06
N VAL A 293 3.05 -8.11 -9.29
CA VAL A 293 3.99 -7.19 -8.64
C VAL A 293 3.68 -7.15 -7.15
N LEU A 294 4.71 -7.39 -6.34
CA LEU A 294 4.69 -7.26 -4.89
C LEU A 294 5.77 -6.26 -4.47
N VAL A 295 5.38 -5.14 -3.88
CA VAL A 295 6.28 -4.13 -3.31
C VAL A 295 6.24 -4.20 -1.79
N LEU A 296 7.40 -4.38 -1.17
CA LEU A 296 7.56 -4.55 0.28
C LEU A 296 8.45 -3.43 0.82
N GLY A 297 7.91 -2.61 1.73
CA GLY A 297 8.72 -1.71 2.56
C GLY A 297 9.35 -0.51 1.85
N LEU A 298 8.99 -0.24 0.59
CA LEU A 298 9.57 0.85 -0.19
C LEU A 298 9.14 2.21 0.37
N GLU A 299 10.12 3.08 0.61
CA GLU A 299 9.88 4.50 0.88
C GLU A 299 10.13 5.34 -0.38
N THR A 300 9.24 6.29 -0.67
CA THR A 300 9.42 7.28 -1.74
C THR A 300 9.34 8.69 -1.17
N ASP A 301 10.40 9.48 -1.37
CA ASP A 301 10.45 10.92 -1.07
C ASP A 301 10.42 11.68 -2.41
N GLY A 302 9.25 12.19 -2.77
CA GLY A 302 9.05 12.97 -3.98
C GLY A 302 9.65 14.38 -3.93
N SER A 303 10.20 14.80 -2.79
CA SER A 303 10.93 16.06 -2.58
C SER A 303 10.19 17.33 -3.04
N ALA A 304 8.85 17.33 -2.94
CA ALA A 304 7.99 18.46 -3.27
C ALA A 304 8.31 19.77 -2.52
N ARG A 305 9.09 19.72 -1.45
CA ARG A 305 9.58 20.89 -0.71
C ARG A 305 10.83 21.53 -1.32
N GLU A 306 11.54 20.79 -2.17
CA GLU A 306 12.86 21.16 -2.69
C GLU A 306 12.83 21.53 -4.18
N HIS A 307 11.77 21.15 -4.91
CA HIS A 307 11.60 21.48 -6.33
C HIS A 307 11.40 22.98 -6.59
N GLU A 308 11.81 23.42 -7.78
CA GLU A 308 11.50 24.75 -8.31
C GLU A 308 10.11 24.68 -8.95
N TRP A 309 9.18 25.47 -8.42
CA TRP A 309 7.80 25.50 -8.88
C TRP A 309 7.60 26.58 -9.94
N GLY A 310 7.22 26.15 -11.15
CA GLY A 310 6.86 27.03 -12.27
C GLY A 310 5.44 27.58 -12.14
N GLY A 311 4.90 28.11 -13.23
CA GLY A 311 3.47 28.45 -13.29
C GLY A 311 2.58 27.23 -13.17
N LYS A 312 1.28 27.47 -13.01
CA LYS A 312 0.29 26.41 -12.87
C LYS A 312 0.15 25.59 -14.17
N TYR A 313 -0.12 24.30 -14.04
CA TYR A 313 -0.27 23.38 -15.16
C TYR A 313 -1.33 22.32 -14.82
N GLY A 314 -2.13 21.94 -15.82
CA GLY A 314 -3.29 21.06 -15.67
C GLY A 314 -4.56 21.81 -15.29
N ASP A 315 -5.57 21.06 -14.85
CA ASP A 315 -6.91 21.59 -14.56
C ASP A 315 -6.92 22.47 -13.31
N SER A 316 -6.12 22.12 -12.30
CA SER A 316 -6.03 22.86 -11.06
C SER A 316 -4.69 22.68 -10.35
N GLY A 317 -3.98 23.78 -10.13
CA GLY A 317 -2.67 23.77 -9.47
C GLY A 317 -1.56 23.35 -10.42
N TRP A 318 -0.82 22.31 -10.06
CA TRP A 318 0.41 21.83 -10.72
C TRP A 318 0.35 20.32 -10.98
N GLN A 319 -0.59 19.90 -11.82
CA GLN A 319 -0.87 18.49 -12.13
C GLN A 319 0.05 17.96 -13.25
N CYS A 320 1.37 18.05 -13.05
CA CYS A 320 2.35 17.36 -13.90
C CYS A 320 2.72 15.99 -13.30
N MET A 321 3.33 15.11 -14.09
CA MET A 321 3.71 13.75 -13.63
C MET A 321 4.75 13.78 -12.49
N GLY A 322 4.40 13.22 -11.33
CA GLY A 322 5.31 13.19 -10.18
C GLY A 322 4.76 12.45 -8.96
N PHE A 323 4.38 11.20 -9.17
CA PHE A 323 3.84 10.30 -8.14
C PHE A 323 4.94 9.61 -7.32
N GLY A 324 4.63 9.17 -6.11
CA GLY A 324 5.50 8.24 -5.38
C GLY A 324 5.61 6.90 -6.12
N ILE A 325 4.49 6.18 -6.22
CA ILE A 325 4.39 4.93 -6.98
C ILE A 325 3.33 5.05 -8.07
N TRP A 326 3.67 4.64 -9.28
CA TRP A 326 2.70 4.45 -10.37
C TRP A 326 2.56 2.97 -10.71
N ALA A 327 1.35 2.42 -10.58
CA ALA A 327 1.04 1.03 -10.90
C ALA A 327 -0.03 0.98 -11.99
N ALA A 328 0.35 0.65 -13.22
CA ALA A 328 -0.54 0.73 -14.38
C ALA A 328 -0.56 -0.57 -15.20
N GLY A 329 -1.72 -1.14 -15.48
CA GLY A 329 -1.78 -2.29 -16.40
C GLY A 329 -1.31 -3.62 -15.79
N ASN A 330 -1.19 -3.72 -14.47
CA ASN A 330 -0.69 -4.94 -13.83
C ASN A 330 -1.85 -5.91 -13.58
N GLN A 331 -1.62 -7.22 -13.79
CA GLN A 331 -2.64 -8.24 -13.48
C GLN A 331 -2.88 -8.30 -11.97
N ARG A 332 -1.83 -8.41 -11.16
CA ARG A 332 -1.94 -8.33 -9.69
C ARG A 332 -0.91 -7.37 -9.14
N PHE A 333 -1.36 -6.42 -8.34
CA PHE A 333 -0.49 -5.44 -7.69
C PHE A 333 -0.72 -5.44 -6.18
N LYS A 334 0.36 -5.64 -5.43
CA LYS A 334 0.35 -5.53 -3.97
C LYS A 334 1.46 -4.58 -3.51
N ALA A 335 1.11 -3.65 -2.63
CA ALA A 335 2.06 -2.85 -1.86
C ALA A 335 1.80 -3.06 -0.36
N ASP A 336 2.86 -3.35 0.39
CA ASP A 336 2.80 -3.72 1.79
C ASP A 336 3.91 -3.02 2.57
N GLY A 337 3.55 -2.28 3.62
CA GLY A 337 4.54 -1.52 4.38
C GLY A 337 5.16 -0.36 3.61
N VAL A 338 4.53 0.17 2.55
CA VAL A 338 5.11 1.27 1.78
C VAL A 338 4.88 2.62 2.45
N ASN A 339 5.81 3.54 2.28
CA ASN A 339 5.72 4.90 2.80
C ASN A 339 5.94 5.90 1.66
N CYS A 340 4.87 6.50 1.14
CA CYS A 340 4.95 7.42 0.01
C CYS A 340 4.66 8.86 0.45
N HIS A 341 5.68 9.72 0.40
CA HIS A 341 5.54 11.09 0.87
C HIS A 341 6.22 12.14 0.01
N ASP A 342 5.81 13.40 0.23
CA ASP A 342 6.32 14.57 -0.46
C ASP A 342 6.26 14.46 -2.00
N ALA A 343 5.32 13.69 -2.56
CA ALA A 343 5.05 13.68 -3.99
C ALA A 343 4.49 15.04 -4.44
N VAL A 344 4.95 15.54 -5.60
CA VAL A 344 4.42 16.78 -6.20
C VAL A 344 2.99 16.65 -6.70
N CYS A 345 2.49 15.41 -6.82
CA CYS A 345 1.08 15.08 -7.02
C CYS A 345 0.65 14.02 -6.00
N ASP A 346 0.55 12.77 -6.44
CA ASP A 346 -0.13 11.69 -5.71
C ASP A 346 0.87 10.72 -5.08
N GLY A 347 0.59 10.21 -3.88
CA GLY A 347 1.46 9.25 -3.20
C GLY A 347 1.54 7.92 -3.95
N ILE A 348 0.38 7.37 -4.33
CA ILE A 348 0.27 6.23 -5.22
C ILE A 348 -0.88 6.42 -6.21
N TYR A 349 -0.64 6.06 -7.46
CA TYR A 349 -1.63 6.09 -8.53
C TYR A 349 -1.75 4.71 -9.17
N ILE A 350 -2.94 4.11 -9.08
CA ILE A 350 -3.24 2.78 -9.62
C ILE A 350 -4.19 2.91 -10.81
N SER A 351 -3.84 2.32 -11.95
CA SER A 351 -4.66 2.39 -13.16
C SER A 351 -4.53 1.15 -14.05
N GLN A 352 -5.35 1.12 -15.09
CA GLN A 352 -5.34 0.13 -16.17
C GLN A 352 -5.41 0.87 -17.52
N PRO A 353 -5.10 0.22 -18.65
CA PRO A 353 -5.41 0.77 -19.96
C PRO A 353 -6.91 0.93 -20.15
N SER A 354 -7.35 1.96 -20.89
CA SER A 354 -8.77 2.28 -21.09
C SER A 354 -9.60 1.20 -21.79
N GLU A 355 -8.95 0.26 -22.49
CA GLU A 355 -9.58 -0.89 -23.16
C GLU A 355 -9.51 -2.18 -22.33
N TRP A 356 -9.01 -2.10 -21.10
CA TRP A 356 -8.88 -3.25 -20.22
C TRP A 356 -10.25 -3.67 -19.69
N GLU A 357 -10.68 -4.87 -20.09
CA GLU A 357 -11.83 -5.53 -19.50
C GLU A 357 -11.36 -6.41 -18.34
N PRO A 358 -11.93 -6.26 -17.13
CA PRO A 358 -11.62 -7.13 -16.01
C PRO A 358 -11.94 -8.58 -16.35
N ASP A 359 -11.00 -9.49 -16.09
CA ASP A 359 -11.19 -10.93 -16.31
C ASP A 359 -11.56 -11.68 -15.02
N GLY A 360 -11.75 -10.96 -13.90
CA GLY A 360 -12.05 -11.50 -12.58
C GLY A 360 -10.81 -12.01 -11.83
N THR A 361 -9.62 -11.95 -12.43
CA THR A 361 -8.36 -12.42 -11.84
C THR A 361 -7.47 -11.29 -11.32
N GLY A 362 -7.83 -10.05 -11.66
CA GLY A 362 -7.18 -8.85 -11.19
C GLY A 362 -7.33 -8.65 -9.69
N TYR A 363 -6.29 -8.10 -9.06
CA TYR A 363 -6.32 -7.82 -7.63
C TYR A 363 -5.37 -6.69 -7.25
N VAL A 364 -5.88 -5.74 -6.48
CA VAL A 364 -5.10 -4.65 -5.89
C VAL A 364 -5.14 -4.77 -4.38
N LEU A 365 -3.97 -4.83 -3.73
CA LEU A 365 -3.88 -4.85 -2.27
C LEU A 365 -2.89 -3.83 -1.75
N LEU A 366 -3.39 -2.93 -0.91
CA LEU A 366 -2.60 -1.98 -0.15
C LEU A 366 -2.73 -2.31 1.33
N THR A 367 -1.64 -2.67 1.99
CA THR A 367 -1.62 -3.07 3.41
C THR A 367 -0.55 -2.33 4.18
N GLU A 368 -0.83 -1.99 5.44
CA GLU A 368 0.18 -1.52 6.40
C GLU A 368 1.00 -0.32 5.90
N SER A 369 0.38 0.59 5.14
CA SER A 369 1.10 1.63 4.36
C SER A 369 0.69 3.04 4.74
N ASP A 370 1.60 3.99 4.55
CA ASP A 370 1.41 5.41 4.82
C ASP A 370 1.55 6.26 3.54
N PHE A 371 0.65 7.23 3.37
CA PHE A 371 0.68 8.19 2.27
C PHE A 371 0.53 9.61 2.82
N HIS A 372 1.58 10.42 2.83
CA HIS A 372 1.52 11.69 3.55
C HIS A 372 2.32 12.84 2.95
N ASN A 373 1.94 14.08 3.26
CA ASN A 373 2.58 15.30 2.73
C ASN A 373 2.59 15.39 1.18
N ASN A 374 1.72 14.64 0.50
CA ASN A 374 1.61 14.69 -0.96
C ASN A 374 0.80 15.92 -1.38
N ARG A 375 1.20 16.56 -2.47
CA ARG A 375 0.66 17.88 -2.87
C ARG A 375 -0.70 17.83 -3.57
N ARG A 376 -1.18 16.65 -3.97
CA ARG A 376 -2.51 16.48 -4.56
C ARG A 376 -3.29 15.38 -3.90
N GLN A 377 -2.83 14.13 -3.92
CA GLN A 377 -3.56 13.03 -3.28
C GLN A 377 -2.66 12.07 -2.49
N GLY A 378 -3.25 11.36 -1.53
CA GLY A 378 -2.62 10.21 -0.88
C GLY A 378 -2.62 9.00 -1.82
N ILE A 379 -3.83 8.53 -2.14
CA ILE A 379 -4.09 7.32 -2.92
C ILE A 379 -5.07 7.66 -4.03
N THR A 380 -4.72 7.30 -5.26
CA THR A 380 -5.61 7.40 -6.42
C THR A 380 -5.90 6.01 -6.97
N LEU A 381 -7.18 5.65 -7.03
CA LEU A 381 -7.69 4.48 -7.74
C LEU A 381 -8.35 4.95 -9.03
N ALA A 382 -7.65 4.78 -10.15
CA ALA A 382 -8.14 5.18 -11.47
C ALA A 382 -8.82 4.02 -12.24
N ALA A 383 -8.53 2.78 -11.85
CA ALA A 383 -9.09 1.53 -12.36
C ALA A 383 -8.72 0.35 -11.44
N GLY A 384 -9.42 -0.78 -11.57
CA GLY A 384 -9.03 -2.06 -10.97
C GLY A 384 -10.21 -2.88 -10.46
N GLU A 385 -9.97 -4.16 -10.21
CA GLU A 385 -10.98 -5.07 -9.64
C GLU A 385 -10.46 -5.74 -8.37
N ASN A 386 -11.39 -6.15 -7.50
CA ASN A 386 -11.11 -6.84 -6.25
C ASN A 386 -10.11 -6.04 -5.40
N ILE A 387 -10.41 -4.77 -5.15
CA ILE A 387 -9.50 -3.85 -4.49
C ILE A 387 -9.66 -3.97 -2.98
N LYS A 388 -8.56 -4.18 -2.26
CA LYS A 388 -8.53 -4.17 -0.80
C LYS A 388 -7.48 -3.21 -0.26
N ILE A 389 -7.91 -2.28 0.58
CA ILE A 389 -7.05 -1.34 1.30
C ILE A 389 -7.25 -1.61 2.79
N LYS A 390 -6.20 -2.04 3.49
CA LYS A 390 -6.29 -2.46 4.89
C LYS A 390 -5.21 -1.81 5.74
N ASN A 391 -5.60 -1.24 6.88
CA ASN A 391 -4.67 -0.67 7.85
C ASN A 391 -3.71 0.33 7.19
N VAL A 392 -4.29 1.22 6.39
CA VAL A 392 -3.56 2.26 5.65
C VAL A 392 -3.88 3.62 6.27
N ARG A 393 -2.90 4.50 6.29
CA ARG A 393 -3.08 5.90 6.68
C ARG A 393 -2.76 6.81 5.51
N ALA A 394 -3.64 7.78 5.24
CA ALA A 394 -3.27 8.93 4.42
C ALA A 394 -3.52 10.22 5.20
N PHE A 395 -2.52 11.11 5.23
CA PHE A 395 -2.60 12.30 6.06
C PHE A 395 -1.77 13.50 5.60
N ASN A 396 -2.19 14.70 5.99
CA ASN A 396 -1.55 15.97 5.62
C ASN A 396 -1.43 16.11 4.09
N ILE A 397 -2.57 16.13 3.41
CA ILE A 397 -2.63 16.12 1.94
C ILE A 397 -3.01 17.50 1.40
N GLY A 398 -2.45 17.85 0.25
CA GLY A 398 -2.73 19.12 -0.43
C GLY A 398 -2.16 20.29 0.37
N ARG A 399 -2.98 21.30 0.65
CA ARG A 399 -2.59 22.49 1.43
C ARG A 399 -2.14 22.19 2.86
N TYR A 400 -2.55 21.04 3.42
CA TYR A 400 -2.10 20.61 4.74
C TYR A 400 -0.78 19.85 4.72
N ALA A 401 -0.23 19.52 3.55
CA ALA A 401 1.10 18.99 3.45
C ALA A 401 2.11 19.99 4.04
N ASN A 402 3.11 19.46 4.76
CA ASN A 402 4.11 20.30 5.41
C ASN A 402 4.78 21.25 4.41
N ASN A 403 4.81 22.55 4.74
CA ASN A 403 5.35 23.60 3.87
C ASN A 403 4.77 23.58 2.44
N ALA A 404 3.47 23.29 2.28
CA ALA A 404 2.82 23.36 0.98
C ALA A 404 2.76 24.80 0.45
N GLY A 405 2.52 25.78 1.33
CA GLY A 405 2.31 27.16 0.90
C GLY A 405 1.13 27.24 -0.06
N VAL A 406 1.40 27.59 -1.31
CA VAL A 406 0.41 27.58 -2.41
C VAL A 406 0.62 26.43 -3.41
N ASN A 407 1.65 25.61 -3.22
CA ASN A 407 2.10 24.58 -4.17
C ASN A 407 1.39 23.25 -3.93
N TYR A 408 0.11 23.21 -4.28
CA TYR A 408 -0.75 22.03 -4.20
C TYR A 408 -1.80 22.07 -5.31
N SER A 409 -2.45 20.93 -5.52
CA SER A 409 -3.42 20.74 -6.60
C SER A 409 -4.71 20.14 -6.06
N TRP A 410 -5.86 20.55 -6.62
CA TRP A 410 -7.13 19.86 -6.35
C TRP A 410 -7.07 18.40 -6.87
N PRO A 411 -7.77 17.45 -6.22
CA PRO A 411 -8.76 17.66 -5.18
C PRO A 411 -8.26 17.59 -3.73
N GLU A 412 -6.94 17.55 -3.50
CA GLU A 412 -6.37 17.54 -2.15
C GLU A 412 -6.89 16.36 -1.30
N SER A 413 -6.98 15.16 -1.90
CA SER A 413 -7.71 14.02 -1.33
C SER A 413 -6.82 12.96 -0.66
N CYS A 414 -7.23 12.43 0.49
CA CYS A 414 -6.57 11.24 1.06
C CYS A 414 -6.78 9.98 0.19
N LEU A 415 -8.03 9.69 -0.17
CA LEU A 415 -8.40 8.61 -1.08
C LEU A 415 -9.29 9.17 -2.18
N ASP A 416 -8.86 9.01 -3.42
CA ASP A 416 -9.63 9.37 -4.60
C ASP A 416 -9.95 8.15 -5.46
N ILE A 417 -11.22 8.02 -5.82
CA ILE A 417 -11.72 6.99 -6.70
C ILE A 417 -12.29 7.68 -7.94
N GLU A 418 -11.56 7.63 -9.04
CA GLU A 418 -11.92 8.28 -10.30
C GLU A 418 -11.86 7.24 -11.41
N SER A 419 -12.96 6.89 -12.03
CA SER A 419 -13.01 5.81 -13.04
C SER A 419 -12.39 6.20 -14.40
N GLU A 420 -11.38 7.08 -14.44
CA GLU A 420 -10.81 7.65 -15.67
C GLU A 420 -9.89 6.65 -16.40
N GLY A 421 -9.24 5.75 -15.67
CA GLY A 421 -8.35 4.73 -16.22
C GLY A 421 -9.03 3.42 -16.59
N GLY A 422 -10.30 3.23 -16.24
CA GLY A 422 -11.04 1.99 -16.48
C GLY A 422 -12.09 1.73 -15.41
N LYS A 423 -12.71 0.55 -15.47
CA LYS A 423 -13.70 0.09 -14.51
C LYS A 423 -13.10 -0.08 -13.11
N ILE A 424 -13.87 0.23 -12.06
CA ILE A 424 -13.50 0.00 -10.67
C ILE A 424 -14.57 -0.86 -9.99
N GLU A 425 -14.20 -2.03 -9.46
CA GLU A 425 -15.15 -2.95 -8.83
C GLU A 425 -14.65 -3.60 -7.55
N ASN A 426 -15.59 -3.86 -6.63
CA ASN A 426 -15.38 -4.62 -5.40
C ASN A 426 -14.29 -4.00 -4.52
N VAL A 427 -14.51 -2.76 -4.09
CA VAL A 427 -13.60 -2.00 -3.24
C VAL A 427 -13.92 -2.27 -1.78
N ILE A 428 -12.95 -2.77 -1.02
CA ILE A 428 -13.04 -2.95 0.44
C ILE A 428 -11.94 -2.15 1.11
N VAL A 429 -12.32 -1.16 1.90
CA VAL A 429 -11.42 -0.34 2.72
C VAL A 429 -11.68 -0.68 4.18
N GLU A 430 -10.70 -1.23 4.89
CA GLU A 430 -10.86 -1.70 6.26
C GLU A 430 -9.78 -1.17 7.21
N ASP A 431 -10.19 -0.72 8.39
CA ASP A 431 -9.28 -0.29 9.46
C ASP A 431 -8.33 0.86 9.04
N CYS A 432 -8.77 1.75 8.14
CA CYS A 432 -7.97 2.83 7.58
C CYS A 432 -8.22 4.19 8.26
N GLN A 433 -7.23 5.09 8.18
CA GLN A 433 -7.34 6.46 8.70
C GLN A 433 -7.00 7.48 7.62
N PHE A 434 -7.94 8.38 7.34
CA PHE A 434 -7.81 9.45 6.36
C PHE A 434 -7.98 10.78 7.08
N THR A 435 -6.89 11.53 7.24
CA THR A 435 -6.89 12.71 8.13
C THR A 435 -6.19 13.93 7.55
N ASN A 436 -6.58 15.14 7.97
CA ASN A 436 -5.94 16.39 7.55
C ASN A 436 -5.78 16.52 6.02
N ALA A 437 -6.87 16.33 5.29
CA ALA A 437 -6.94 16.59 3.86
C ALA A 437 -7.42 18.01 3.59
N GLY A 438 -6.81 18.71 2.64
CA GLY A 438 -7.19 20.08 2.28
C GLY A 438 -8.59 20.19 1.66
N GLY A 439 -8.95 19.18 0.87
CA GLY A 439 -10.25 19.03 0.22
C GLY A 439 -11.00 17.85 0.81
N TYR A 440 -10.65 16.62 0.42
CA TYR A 440 -11.43 15.44 0.78
C TYR A 440 -10.62 14.40 1.57
N THR A 441 -11.20 13.83 2.61
CA THR A 441 -10.68 12.57 3.16
C THR A 441 -11.06 11.39 2.28
N TYR A 442 -12.19 11.49 1.59
CA TYR A 442 -12.59 10.56 0.54
C TYR A 442 -13.37 11.31 -0.52
N VAL A 443 -12.98 11.12 -1.78
CA VAL A 443 -13.74 11.60 -2.92
C VAL A 443 -13.91 10.49 -3.95
N ALA A 444 -15.09 10.42 -4.55
CA ALA A 444 -15.36 9.49 -5.62
C ALA A 444 -16.26 10.06 -6.71
N TYR A 445 -15.82 9.87 -7.95
CA TYR A 445 -16.53 10.27 -9.16
C TYR A 445 -16.52 9.15 -10.19
N SER A 446 -17.71 8.83 -10.72
CA SER A 446 -17.86 8.03 -11.95
C SER A 446 -17.78 8.99 -13.14
N PHE A 447 -16.73 8.89 -13.95
CA PHE A 447 -16.59 9.69 -15.17
C PHE A 447 -17.13 8.92 -16.38
N ASN A 448 -16.30 8.07 -16.98
CA ASN A 448 -16.61 7.35 -18.21
C ASN A 448 -16.88 5.86 -18.00
N ASN A 449 -16.44 5.32 -16.86
CA ASN A 449 -16.52 3.89 -16.54
C ASN A 449 -17.30 3.69 -15.23
N PRO A 450 -17.97 2.55 -15.03
CA PRO A 450 -18.71 2.33 -13.81
C PRO A 450 -17.76 2.08 -12.62
N VAL A 451 -18.18 2.56 -11.46
CA VAL A 451 -17.63 2.18 -10.15
C VAL A 451 -18.72 1.47 -9.36
N GLU A 452 -18.46 0.23 -8.94
CA GLU A 452 -19.46 -0.61 -8.28
C GLU A 452 -18.93 -1.27 -7.00
N ASN A 453 -19.82 -1.35 -6.00
CA ASN A 453 -19.62 -2.09 -4.74
C ASN A 453 -18.41 -1.62 -3.92
N SER A 454 -18.55 -0.45 -3.28
CA SER A 454 -17.55 0.05 -2.33
C SER A 454 -18.01 -0.14 -0.88
N GLN A 455 -17.16 -0.71 -0.03
CA GLN A 455 -17.40 -0.89 1.39
C GLN A 455 -16.26 -0.31 2.23
N PHE A 456 -16.62 0.45 3.25
CA PHE A 456 -15.73 1.04 4.22
C PHE A 456 -16.06 0.49 5.60
N LEU A 457 -15.08 -0.14 6.26
CA LEU A 457 -15.26 -0.86 7.52
C LEU A 457 -14.29 -0.31 8.57
N ARG A 458 -14.82 0.24 9.67
CA ARG A 458 -14.01 0.73 10.80
C ARG A 458 -12.97 1.78 10.38
N CYS A 459 -13.34 2.66 9.46
CA CYS A 459 -12.47 3.73 8.96
C CYS A 459 -12.69 5.04 9.73
N LEU A 460 -11.63 5.84 9.84
CA LEU A 460 -11.68 7.22 10.33
C LEU A 460 -11.50 8.21 9.18
N PHE A 461 -12.43 9.14 9.05
CA PHE A 461 -12.38 10.31 8.18
C PHE A 461 -12.32 11.56 9.07
N ARG A 462 -11.20 12.28 9.08
CA ARG A 462 -11.05 13.46 9.95
C ARG A 462 -10.34 14.62 9.26
N THR A 463 -11.06 15.70 8.95
CA THR A 463 -10.42 16.95 8.54
C THR A 463 -11.33 18.15 8.78
N ASN A 464 -10.75 19.31 9.07
CA ASN A 464 -11.42 20.58 8.91
C ASN A 464 -11.20 21.01 7.46
N SER A 465 -12.11 20.64 6.56
CA SER A 465 -11.90 20.85 5.14
C SER A 465 -12.14 22.31 4.75
N SER A 466 -11.55 22.72 3.63
CA SER A 466 -11.90 23.98 2.97
C SER A 466 -13.27 23.97 2.29
N ILE A 467 -13.97 22.83 2.30
CA ILE A 467 -15.30 22.61 1.75
C ILE A 467 -16.23 21.97 2.80
N PRO A 468 -17.56 22.10 2.65
CA PRO A 468 -18.53 21.64 3.65
C PRO A 468 -18.52 20.13 3.92
N ALA A 469 -18.15 19.32 2.91
CA ALA A 469 -18.15 17.87 2.99
C ALA A 469 -16.75 17.33 2.68
N GLN A 470 -16.09 16.75 3.69
CA GLN A 470 -14.80 16.08 3.51
C GLN A 470 -14.93 14.70 2.86
N VAL A 471 -16.11 14.10 2.93
CA VAL A 471 -16.42 12.86 2.23
C VAL A 471 -17.43 13.18 1.16
N PHE A 472 -17.06 13.00 -0.10
CA PHE A 472 -17.95 13.25 -1.23
C PHE A 472 -17.98 12.04 -2.14
N SER A 473 -19.16 11.63 -2.60
CA SER A 473 -19.25 10.60 -3.62
C SER A 473 -20.46 10.78 -4.51
N SER A 474 -20.28 10.57 -5.82
CA SER A 474 -21.38 10.44 -6.77
C SER A 474 -21.78 9.00 -7.08
N LEU A 475 -21.21 8.04 -6.36
CA LEU A 475 -21.41 6.62 -6.60
C LEU A 475 -22.63 6.07 -5.85
N PRO A 476 -23.40 5.15 -6.45
CA PRO A 476 -24.42 4.39 -5.74
C PRO A 476 -23.83 3.14 -5.06
N ASN A 477 -24.61 2.56 -4.13
CA ASN A 477 -24.34 1.28 -3.48
C ASN A 477 -23.07 1.22 -2.61
N GLU A 478 -22.67 2.35 -2.04
CA GLU A 478 -21.58 2.40 -1.07
C GLU A 478 -22.08 2.06 0.33
N SER A 479 -21.27 1.36 1.13
CA SER A 479 -21.61 1.05 2.52
C SER A 479 -20.50 1.47 3.46
N PHE A 480 -20.83 2.26 4.48
CA PHE A 480 -19.93 2.64 5.57
C PHE A 480 -20.44 1.98 6.86
N ILE A 481 -19.59 1.20 7.50
CA ILE A 481 -19.94 0.36 8.65
C ILE A 481 -18.92 0.57 9.76
N ASP A 482 -19.39 0.96 10.95
CA ASP A 482 -18.55 1.25 12.12
C ASP A 482 -17.52 2.36 11.86
N CYS A 483 -17.81 3.30 10.95
CA CYS A 483 -16.91 4.39 10.57
C CYS A 483 -17.12 5.66 11.41
N ILE A 484 -16.06 6.47 11.54
CA ILE A 484 -16.09 7.76 12.25
C ILE A 484 -15.77 8.89 11.28
N PHE A 485 -16.58 9.94 11.31
CA PHE A 485 -16.43 11.17 10.52
C PHE A 485 -16.30 12.35 11.49
N GLU A 486 -15.14 13.01 11.52
CA GLU A 486 -14.82 14.11 12.44
C GLU A 486 -14.39 15.38 11.69
N GLY A 487 -15.00 16.52 12.02
CA GLY A 487 -14.74 17.81 11.36
C GLY A 487 -15.81 18.15 10.34
N SER A 488 -15.43 18.38 9.08
CA SER A 488 -16.40 18.65 8.00
C SER A 488 -17.28 17.42 7.73
N GLY A 489 -18.41 17.57 7.04
CA GLY A 489 -19.38 16.48 6.94
C GLY A 489 -19.20 15.57 5.72
N PHE A 490 -20.29 14.98 5.22
CA PHE A 490 -20.30 14.15 4.01
C PHE A 490 -21.38 14.60 3.03
N GLU A 491 -21.22 14.28 1.76
CA GLU A 491 -22.24 14.48 0.74
C GLU A 491 -22.28 13.36 -0.30
N PHE A 492 -23.43 12.68 -0.40
CA PHE A 492 -23.66 11.60 -1.38
C PHE A 492 -24.62 12.05 -2.49
N ARG A 493 -24.10 12.25 -3.71
CA ARG A 493 -24.86 12.77 -4.86
C ARG A 493 -24.94 11.75 -6.00
N HIS A 494 -25.92 10.87 -6.01
CA HIS A 494 -26.19 10.01 -7.17
C HIS A 494 -27.63 10.17 -7.68
N THR A 495 -27.82 10.01 -8.99
CA THR A 495 -29.12 10.09 -9.67
C THR A 495 -29.72 8.72 -9.99
N ASN A 496 -28.99 7.64 -9.71
CA ASN A 496 -29.38 6.27 -10.02
C ASN A 496 -30.05 5.56 -8.83
N ASP A 497 -30.83 4.52 -9.15
CA ASP A 497 -31.65 3.66 -8.28
C ASP A 497 -30.90 2.87 -7.18
N GLY A 498 -29.57 2.96 -7.09
CA GLY A 498 -28.78 2.32 -6.05
C GLY A 498 -28.83 3.12 -4.74
N VAL A 499 -28.44 2.50 -3.64
CA VAL A 499 -28.63 3.09 -2.30
C VAL A 499 -27.37 3.02 -1.46
N ASN A 500 -26.90 4.17 -0.98
CA ASN A 500 -25.81 4.24 -0.03
C ASN A 500 -26.29 3.87 1.38
N ARG A 501 -25.42 3.24 2.16
CA ARG A 501 -25.71 2.71 3.50
C ARG A 501 -24.73 3.25 4.53
N LEU A 502 -25.26 3.67 5.68
CA LEU A 502 -24.49 4.13 6.85
C LEU A 502 -24.95 3.33 8.08
N ILE A 503 -24.07 2.50 8.65
CA ILE A 503 -24.43 1.56 9.70
C ILE A 503 -23.45 1.71 10.88
N ARG A 504 -23.97 2.02 12.08
CA ARG A 504 -23.17 2.21 13.30
C ARG A 504 -22.04 3.23 13.13
N CYS A 505 -22.28 4.27 12.33
CA CYS A 505 -21.31 5.32 12.10
C CYS A 505 -21.46 6.46 13.13
N LYS A 506 -20.35 7.13 13.45
CA LYS A 506 -20.34 8.34 14.28
C LYS A 506 -19.98 9.57 13.43
N PHE A 507 -20.77 10.63 13.55
CA PHE A 507 -20.59 11.89 12.83
C PHE A 507 -20.40 13.03 13.84
N ILE A 508 -19.28 13.73 13.78
CA ILE A 508 -18.88 14.76 14.74
C ILE A 508 -18.46 16.01 13.98
N ASN A 509 -19.07 17.16 14.24
CA ASN A 509 -18.77 18.39 13.47
C ASN A 509 -17.55 19.18 13.98
N HIS A 510 -16.78 18.58 14.89
CA HIS A 510 -15.65 19.22 15.55
C HIS A 510 -14.47 18.26 15.71
N ILE A 511 -13.27 18.82 15.80
CA ILE A 511 -12.04 18.08 16.08
C ILE A 511 -11.49 18.61 17.40
N SER A 512 -11.36 17.74 18.40
CA SER A 512 -10.88 18.13 19.75
C SER A 512 -11.65 19.31 20.36
N GLY A 513 -12.98 19.36 20.13
CA GLY A 513 -13.88 20.42 20.59
C GLY A 513 -13.91 21.69 19.72
N ALA A 514 -13.01 21.83 18.74
CA ALA A 514 -13.03 22.93 17.80
C ALA A 514 -13.98 22.62 16.63
N VAL A 515 -15.07 23.38 16.53
CA VAL A 515 -16.05 23.25 15.44
C VAL A 515 -15.40 23.55 14.09
N ALA A 516 -15.66 22.68 13.11
CA ALA A 516 -15.21 22.84 11.73
C ALA A 516 -15.74 24.14 11.11
N ASP A 517 -15.00 24.69 10.15
CA ASP A 517 -15.33 25.99 9.55
C ASP A 517 -16.52 25.91 8.58
N ASP A 518 -16.73 24.75 7.95
CA ASP A 518 -17.95 24.42 7.21
C ASP A 518 -18.24 22.92 7.40
N CYS A 519 -19.51 22.57 7.61
CA CYS A 519 -19.94 21.20 7.88
C CYS A 519 -21.34 20.93 7.34
N HIS A 520 -21.46 19.87 6.56
CA HIS A 520 -22.71 19.46 5.93
C HIS A 520 -22.82 17.94 5.86
N TYR A 521 -23.92 17.37 6.35
CA TYR A 521 -24.25 15.96 6.23
C TYR A 521 -25.45 15.82 5.29
N GLY A 522 -25.18 15.42 4.05
CA GLY A 522 -26.17 15.51 2.97
C GLY A 522 -26.18 14.34 2.02
N GLY A 523 -27.28 14.24 1.28
CA GLY A 523 -27.36 13.40 0.10
C GLY A 523 -28.35 12.24 0.18
N VAL A 524 -28.22 11.35 -0.78
CA VAL A 524 -29.09 10.18 -0.96
C VAL A 524 -28.54 9.00 -0.16
N ILE A 525 -29.31 8.52 0.82
CA ILE A 525 -28.96 7.40 1.69
C ILE A 525 -30.16 6.47 1.77
N GLY A 526 -30.04 5.23 1.31
CA GLY A 526 -31.17 4.29 1.40
C GLY A 526 -31.26 3.58 2.74
N GLU A 527 -30.17 3.39 3.47
CA GLU A 527 -30.19 2.74 4.79
C GLU A 527 -29.30 3.50 5.78
N MET A 528 -29.88 3.93 6.90
CA MET A 528 -29.14 4.56 7.99
C MET A 528 -29.57 3.98 9.34
N HIS A 529 -28.67 3.26 9.99
CA HIS A 529 -28.98 2.46 11.18
C HIS A 529 -27.96 2.65 12.30
N ASP A 530 -28.46 2.84 13.52
CA ASP A 530 -27.63 2.91 14.74
C ASP A 530 -26.50 3.96 14.67
N CYS A 531 -26.71 5.04 13.92
CA CYS A 531 -25.72 6.10 13.77
C CYS A 531 -25.90 7.20 14.84
N ASP A 532 -24.78 7.77 15.29
CA ASP A 532 -24.75 8.84 16.28
C ASP A 532 -24.17 10.13 15.66
N PHE A 533 -24.90 11.24 15.78
CA PHE A 533 -24.46 12.57 15.40
C PHE A 533 -24.17 13.41 16.65
N GLU A 534 -22.99 14.03 16.71
CA GLU A 534 -22.56 14.95 17.75
C GLU A 534 -22.31 16.32 17.10
N ILE A 535 -23.23 17.25 17.31
CA ILE A 535 -23.23 18.57 16.65
C ILE A 535 -23.17 19.68 17.70
N ILE A 536 -22.08 20.44 17.68
CA ILE A 536 -21.95 21.69 18.44
C ILE A 536 -22.39 22.85 17.55
N LEU A 537 -23.38 23.60 18.00
CA LEU A 537 -23.89 24.80 17.36
C LEU A 537 -23.11 26.03 17.86
N ASN A 538 -22.52 26.77 16.91
CA ASN A 538 -21.89 28.06 17.14
C ASN A 538 -21.92 28.90 15.84
N GLU A 539 -21.29 30.07 15.84
CA GLU A 539 -21.24 31.01 14.71
C GLU A 539 -20.65 30.44 13.41
N LYS A 540 -19.94 29.31 13.47
CA LYS A 540 -19.40 28.63 12.28
C LYS A 540 -20.44 27.75 11.58
N VAL A 541 -21.47 27.31 12.30
CA VAL A 541 -22.57 26.51 11.73
C VAL A 541 -23.53 27.43 10.97
N ASN A 542 -23.16 27.78 9.74
CA ASN A 542 -23.88 28.73 8.89
C ASN A 542 -24.83 28.07 7.86
N ARG A 543 -24.91 26.74 7.84
CA ARG A 543 -25.78 25.92 6.99
C ARG A 543 -26.68 25.02 7.84
N ILE A 544 -27.70 24.47 7.19
CA ILE A 544 -28.51 23.37 7.75
C ILE A 544 -27.61 22.12 7.83
N PRO A 545 -27.32 21.61 9.03
CA PRO A 545 -26.37 20.50 9.18
C PRO A 545 -26.82 19.20 8.51
N LEU A 546 -28.11 18.83 8.63
CA LEU A 546 -28.63 17.55 8.13
C LEU A 546 -29.55 17.75 6.93
N GLN A 547 -29.21 17.21 5.76
CA GLN A 547 -30.07 17.23 4.56
C GLN A 547 -30.10 15.86 3.89
N LEU A 548 -30.87 14.93 4.46
CA LEU A 548 -30.85 13.52 4.06
C LEU A 548 -32.14 13.13 3.36
N THR A 549 -32.00 12.39 2.27
CA THR A 549 -33.12 11.84 1.49
C THR A 549 -32.90 10.37 1.18
N ALA A 550 -33.96 9.57 1.16
CA ALA A 550 -33.85 8.17 0.72
C ALA A 550 -33.74 7.98 -0.80
N ILE A 551 -34.07 9.01 -1.58
CA ILE A 551 -34.15 8.94 -3.05
C ILE A 551 -33.49 10.17 -3.70
N GLY A 552 -32.86 9.98 -4.87
CA GLY A 552 -32.36 11.04 -5.74
C GLY A 552 -33.25 11.22 -6.98
N GLY A 553 -33.52 12.47 -7.39
CA GLY A 553 -34.27 12.78 -8.63
C GLY A 553 -35.74 13.19 -8.45
N GLU A 554 -36.39 13.58 -9.55
CA GLU A 554 -37.82 13.95 -9.58
C GLU A 554 -38.74 12.76 -9.24
N ILE A 555 -39.74 13.05 -8.42
CA ILE A 555 -40.68 12.09 -7.83
C ILE A 555 -41.51 11.41 -8.94
N HIS A 556 -41.24 10.14 -9.24
CA HIS A 556 -42.17 9.29 -9.98
C HIS A 556 -42.92 8.34 -9.01
N PRO A 557 -44.23 8.48 -8.81
CA PRO A 557 -45.02 7.54 -8.02
C PRO A 557 -45.39 6.29 -8.85
N PRO A 558 -45.66 5.09 -8.28
CA PRO A 558 -45.46 4.61 -6.92
C PRO A 558 -44.75 3.23 -6.94
N THR A 559 -43.42 3.18 -7.01
CA THR A 559 -42.69 1.95 -6.65
C THR A 559 -41.87 2.24 -5.41
N LEU A 560 -42.36 1.76 -4.28
CA LEU A 560 -41.76 1.77 -2.95
C LEU A 560 -40.37 1.12 -2.95
N LYS A 561 -39.33 1.85 -3.39
CA LYS A 561 -37.99 1.68 -2.83
C LYS A 561 -37.83 2.71 -1.72
N SER A 562 -38.60 2.54 -0.67
CA SER A 562 -38.49 3.40 0.50
C SER A 562 -37.12 3.07 1.15
N GLY A 563 -36.39 4.04 1.72
CA GLY A 563 -35.15 3.80 2.49
C GLY A 563 -35.36 3.79 4.02
N SER A 564 -34.60 3.01 4.79
CA SER A 564 -34.79 2.87 6.25
C SER A 564 -33.91 3.82 7.06
N PHE A 565 -34.46 4.43 8.11
CA PHE A 565 -33.75 5.32 9.03
C PHE A 565 -34.09 4.96 10.48
N SER A 566 -33.35 4.05 11.13
CA SER A 566 -33.75 3.55 12.45
C SER A 566 -32.65 3.61 13.50
N PHE A 567 -33.05 3.84 14.76
CA PHE A 567 -32.16 3.86 15.93
C PHE A 567 -31.04 4.90 15.88
N ASN A 568 -31.24 5.98 15.12
CA ASN A 568 -30.25 7.03 15.01
C ASN A 568 -30.39 8.02 16.18
N ARG A 569 -29.26 8.62 16.60
CA ARG A 569 -29.23 9.61 17.69
C ARG A 569 -28.60 10.91 17.21
N LEU A 570 -29.14 12.02 17.67
CA LEU A 570 -28.62 13.35 17.42
C LEU A 570 -28.43 14.10 18.74
N HIS A 571 -27.18 14.39 19.05
CA HIS A 571 -26.77 15.14 20.22
C HIS A 571 -26.48 16.58 19.81
N LEU A 572 -27.34 17.50 20.23
CA LEU A 572 -27.18 18.92 19.98
C LEU A 572 -26.64 19.63 21.22
N SER A 573 -25.64 20.48 21.03
CA SER A 573 -25.08 21.30 22.11
C SER A 573 -24.65 22.66 21.60
N GLY A 574 -24.32 23.57 22.51
CA GLY A 574 -23.85 24.92 22.16
C GLY A 574 -24.98 25.94 22.02
N ASN A 575 -24.71 27.01 21.28
CA ASN A 575 -25.63 28.14 21.16
C ASN A 575 -26.35 28.10 19.81
N GLN A 576 -27.64 27.80 19.82
CA GLN A 576 -28.50 27.77 18.64
C GLN A 576 -28.99 29.16 18.18
N ASP A 577 -28.76 30.22 18.95
CA ASP A 577 -29.13 31.60 18.57
C ASP A 577 -28.23 32.17 17.45
N VAL A 578 -27.23 31.41 17.03
CA VAL A 578 -26.25 31.75 15.98
C VAL A 578 -26.80 31.62 14.54
N SER A 579 -28.11 31.35 14.38
CA SER A 579 -28.77 31.24 13.08
C SER A 579 -28.51 32.50 12.22
N PRO A 580 -28.00 32.36 10.97
CA PRO A 580 -27.82 33.49 10.06
C PRO A 580 -29.15 34.09 9.57
N ILE A 581 -30.29 33.46 9.88
CA ILE A 581 -31.62 33.91 9.50
C ILE A 581 -32.32 34.35 10.79
N ALA A 582 -32.48 35.67 10.97
CA ALA A 582 -33.11 36.31 12.13
C ALA A 582 -34.54 35.77 12.37
N THR A 583 -34.63 34.65 13.07
CA THR A 583 -35.85 33.90 13.35
C THR A 583 -35.71 33.26 14.71
N ASP A 584 -36.82 33.06 15.42
CA ASP A 584 -36.86 32.37 16.71
C ASP A 584 -36.58 30.85 16.60
N VAL A 585 -36.06 30.40 15.44
CA VAL A 585 -35.91 28.98 15.08
C VAL A 585 -34.58 28.74 14.34
N PHE A 586 -33.75 27.84 14.87
CA PHE A 586 -32.61 27.26 14.18
C PHE A 586 -33.05 26.01 13.40
N TYR A 587 -32.70 25.92 12.11
CA TYR A 587 -33.05 24.76 11.28
C TYR A 587 -31.96 23.68 11.36
N VAL A 588 -32.23 22.62 12.11
CA VAL A 588 -31.31 21.49 12.32
C VAL A 588 -31.21 20.61 11.08
N GLY A 589 -32.33 20.37 10.40
CA GLY A 589 -32.29 19.47 9.26
C GLY A 589 -33.59 19.18 8.56
N HIS A 590 -33.44 18.48 7.44
CA HIS A 590 -34.50 17.91 6.64
C HIS A 590 -34.21 16.42 6.40
N LEU A 591 -35.17 15.57 6.78
CA LEU A 591 -35.15 14.12 6.61
C LEU A 591 -36.39 13.71 5.81
N SER A 592 -36.20 13.14 4.63
CA SER A 592 -37.32 12.87 3.71
C SER A 592 -37.27 11.49 3.07
N PHE A 593 -38.45 10.94 2.78
CA PHE A 593 -38.67 9.67 2.07
C PHE A 593 -38.15 8.41 2.79
N PHE A 594 -37.86 8.51 4.08
CA PHE A 594 -37.55 7.35 4.92
C PHE A 594 -38.80 6.66 5.46
N HIS A 595 -38.74 5.35 5.63
CA HIS A 595 -39.68 4.54 6.41
C HIS A 595 -38.98 4.01 7.67
N ASN A 596 -39.79 3.54 8.62
CA ASN A 596 -39.31 3.10 9.94
C ASN A 596 -38.45 4.16 10.63
N MET A 597 -38.83 5.44 10.50
CA MET A 597 -38.03 6.56 10.97
C MET A 597 -38.00 6.58 12.50
N ASP A 598 -36.84 6.32 13.10
CA ASP A 598 -36.56 6.40 14.53
C ASP A 598 -35.32 7.28 14.76
N LEU A 599 -35.54 8.46 15.32
CA LEU A 599 -34.53 9.45 15.68
C LEU A 599 -34.76 9.91 17.12
N ARG A 600 -33.73 9.77 17.96
CA ARG A 600 -33.69 10.37 19.29
C ARG A 600 -32.81 11.62 19.28
N ILE A 601 -33.34 12.73 19.74
CA ILE A 601 -32.62 14.00 19.88
C ILE A 601 -32.38 14.25 21.36
N THR A 602 -31.15 14.58 21.74
CA THR A 602 -30.81 15.05 23.09
C THR A 602 -30.16 16.41 23.02
N THR A 603 -30.45 17.26 24.00
CA THR A 603 -30.05 18.67 23.96
C THR A 603 -29.23 19.10 25.18
N ASN A 604 -28.17 19.87 24.93
CA ASN A 604 -27.44 20.67 25.91
C ASN A 604 -27.21 22.08 25.32
N LEU A 605 -28.33 22.77 25.06
CA LEU A 605 -28.39 24.02 24.31
C LEU A 605 -28.49 25.21 25.26
N THR A 606 -27.83 26.32 24.90
CA THR A 606 -27.72 27.52 25.77
C THR A 606 -28.51 28.73 25.26
N GLY A 607 -28.93 28.72 24.00
CA GLY A 607 -29.71 29.79 23.37
C GLY A 607 -31.20 29.72 23.69
N LYS A 608 -31.96 30.67 23.14
CA LYS A 608 -33.43 30.78 23.32
C LYS A 608 -34.23 30.31 22.10
N ALA A 609 -33.62 30.29 20.92
CA ALA A 609 -34.27 29.84 19.70
C ALA A 609 -34.66 28.36 19.81
N LYS A 610 -35.78 28.01 19.21
CA LYS A 610 -36.20 26.61 19.03
C LYS A 610 -35.35 25.96 17.96
N CYS A 611 -35.22 24.64 17.99
CA CYS A 611 -34.53 23.88 16.95
C CYS A 611 -35.55 23.08 16.14
N ALA A 612 -35.69 23.38 14.85
CA ALA A 612 -36.63 22.71 13.97
C ALA A 612 -35.95 21.59 13.16
N ILE A 613 -36.61 20.44 13.13
CA ILE A 613 -36.33 19.36 12.18
C ILE A 613 -37.55 19.15 11.28
N ASP A 614 -37.30 19.01 9.99
CA ASP A 614 -38.34 18.76 8.99
C ASP A 614 -38.32 17.29 8.60
N THR A 615 -39.38 16.56 8.97
CA THR A 615 -39.59 15.18 8.52
C THR A 615 -40.63 15.17 7.39
N ALA A 616 -40.20 15.52 6.17
CA ALA A 616 -41.11 15.74 5.04
C ALA A 616 -41.65 14.43 4.43
N GLY A 617 -42.96 14.42 4.12
CA GLY A 617 -43.55 13.51 3.13
C GLY A 617 -44.87 12.84 3.51
N SER A 618 -45.85 12.94 2.62
CA SER A 618 -47.17 12.26 2.61
C SER A 618 -47.10 10.72 2.53
N PHE A 619 -45.89 10.15 2.61
CA PHE A 619 -45.57 8.74 2.37
C PHE A 619 -44.75 8.09 3.50
N VAL A 620 -44.57 8.79 4.63
CA VAL A 620 -43.93 8.21 5.82
C VAL A 620 -45.01 7.56 6.69
N ASN A 621 -45.14 6.24 6.61
CA ASN A 621 -46.16 5.50 7.36
C ASN A 621 -45.85 5.40 8.88
N GLU A 622 -44.57 5.53 9.29
CA GLU A 622 -44.11 5.40 10.68
C GLU A 622 -43.07 6.48 11.01
N ARG A 623 -43.47 7.50 11.78
CA ARG A 623 -42.60 8.63 12.20
C ARG A 623 -42.37 8.58 13.71
N GLY A 624 -41.12 8.43 14.14
CA GLY A 624 -40.70 8.61 15.53
C GLY A 624 -39.50 9.54 15.63
N VAL A 625 -39.75 10.85 15.76
CA VAL A 625 -38.76 11.78 16.29
C VAL A 625 -39.12 12.05 17.74
N THR A 626 -38.14 11.90 18.62
CA THR A 626 -38.33 12.00 20.06
C THR A 626 -37.24 12.90 20.63
N SER A 627 -37.55 13.73 21.64
CA SER A 627 -36.63 14.72 22.22
C SER A 627 -36.71 14.76 23.74
N ASP A 628 -35.58 14.97 24.42
CA ASP A 628 -35.51 15.24 25.87
C ASP A 628 -35.84 16.70 26.25
N SER A 629 -36.19 17.53 25.27
CA SER A 629 -36.48 18.94 25.45
C SER A 629 -37.62 19.42 24.55
N ASP A 630 -38.39 20.38 25.05
CA ASP A 630 -39.53 21.04 24.38
C ASP A 630 -39.09 22.05 23.32
N ILE A 631 -37.80 22.42 23.29
CA ILE A 631 -37.22 23.34 22.30
C ILE A 631 -37.07 22.72 20.91
N ILE A 632 -37.11 21.38 20.80
CA ILE A 632 -37.05 20.65 19.52
C ILE A 632 -38.45 20.54 18.91
N ILE A 633 -38.66 21.11 17.73
CA ILE A 633 -39.96 21.11 17.04
C ILE A 633 -39.91 20.33 15.72
N ASP A 634 -40.92 19.49 15.47
CA ASP A 634 -41.18 18.94 14.13
C ASP A 634 -41.93 20.00 13.32
N ARG A 635 -41.27 20.54 12.29
CA ARG A 635 -41.79 21.65 11.49
C ARG A 635 -43.12 21.32 10.80
N ASN A 636 -43.31 20.07 10.36
CA ASN A 636 -44.53 19.68 9.64
C ASN A 636 -45.74 19.49 10.57
N ARG A 637 -45.50 19.22 11.85
CA ARG A 637 -46.55 19.07 12.87
C ARG A 637 -46.78 20.34 13.69
N GLY A 638 -45.88 21.32 13.60
CA GLY A 638 -45.96 22.56 14.37
C GLY A 638 -45.94 22.36 15.89
N SER A 639 -45.57 21.16 16.37
CA SER A 639 -45.58 20.77 17.78
C SER A 639 -44.35 19.91 18.09
N SER A 640 -43.76 20.12 19.27
CA SER A 640 -42.77 19.22 19.85
C SER A 640 -43.48 18.02 20.49
N ILE A 641 -42.92 16.82 20.37
CA ILE A 641 -43.32 15.68 21.20
C ILE A 641 -42.22 15.48 22.23
N GLU A 642 -42.40 16.12 23.38
CA GLU A 642 -41.48 16.02 24.52
C GLU A 642 -41.54 14.60 25.11
N ILE A 643 -40.38 13.96 25.28
CA ILE A 643 -40.26 12.74 26.05
C ILE A 643 -40.09 13.15 27.51
N GLY A 644 -41.13 12.99 28.33
CA GLY A 644 -40.95 13.16 29.78
C GLY A 644 -39.86 12.23 30.32
N ASP A 645 -39.12 12.69 31.33
CA ASP A 645 -38.00 11.98 31.96
C ASP A 645 -38.29 10.47 32.13
N ASN A 646 -37.50 9.64 31.45
CA ASN A 646 -37.56 8.16 31.44
C ASN A 646 -38.62 7.47 30.55
N ASN A 647 -39.17 8.14 29.53
CA ASN A 647 -40.02 7.45 28.56
C ASN A 647 -39.23 6.99 27.32
N TYR A 648 -39.47 5.77 26.83
CA TYR A 648 -39.05 5.32 25.51
C TYR A 648 -40.33 5.24 24.66
N MET A 649 -40.44 6.12 23.66
CA MET A 649 -41.51 6.05 22.69
C MET A 649 -41.10 5.05 21.62
N LEU A 650 -41.80 3.91 21.55
CA LEU A 650 -41.73 3.05 20.38
C LEU A 650 -42.79 3.59 19.40
N PRO A 651 -42.43 4.30 18.32
CA PRO A 651 -43.40 4.83 17.35
C PRO A 651 -44.11 3.72 16.55
N ARG A 652 -43.85 2.45 16.89
CA ARG A 652 -44.36 1.26 16.21
C ARG A 652 -45.62 0.76 16.89
N SER A 653 -46.55 0.25 16.10
CA SER A 653 -47.52 -0.73 16.60
C SER A 653 -46.75 -2.02 16.85
N MET A 654 -46.51 -2.39 18.11
CA MET A 654 -46.12 -3.78 18.41
C MET A 654 -47.31 -4.67 18.04
N VAL A 655 -47.15 -5.51 17.02
CA VAL A 655 -48.05 -6.64 16.79
C VAL A 655 -47.74 -7.67 17.86
N ILE A 656 -48.50 -7.62 18.95
CA ILE A 656 -48.51 -8.69 19.94
C ILE A 656 -49.36 -9.80 19.36
N SER A 657 -48.74 -10.78 18.70
CA SER A 657 -49.40 -12.03 18.32
C SER A 657 -49.45 -12.95 19.55
N ALA A 658 -50.56 -12.94 20.26
CA ALA A 658 -50.89 -13.99 21.22
C ALA A 658 -51.92 -14.92 20.58
N GLU A 659 -51.64 -16.23 20.55
CA GLU A 659 -52.57 -17.25 20.04
C GLU A 659 -53.88 -17.30 20.86
N ASP A 660 -53.85 -16.84 22.12
CA ASP A 660 -55.02 -16.79 23.01
C ASP A 660 -55.12 -15.45 23.76
N LEU A 661 -55.59 -14.40 23.10
CA LEU A 661 -56.19 -13.25 23.81
C LEU A 661 -57.58 -13.67 24.32
N SER A 662 -57.65 -14.30 25.49
CA SER A 662 -58.93 -14.56 26.17
C SER A 662 -59.41 -13.29 26.89
N PRO A 663 -60.51 -12.64 26.44
CA PRO A 663 -61.04 -11.48 27.14
C PRO A 663 -61.64 -11.92 28.49
N LEU A 664 -61.05 -11.46 29.59
CA LEU A 664 -61.70 -11.51 30.90
C LEU A 664 -62.86 -10.51 30.91
N VAL A 665 -64.03 -11.05 30.57
CA VAL A 665 -65.42 -10.65 30.90
C VAL A 665 -65.62 -9.24 31.48
N ASN A 666 -66.47 -8.48 30.77
CA ASN A 666 -67.27 -7.31 31.18
C ASN A 666 -66.83 -5.87 30.85
N GLN A 667 -66.11 -5.64 29.75
CA GLN A 667 -66.40 -4.49 28.87
C GLN A 667 -65.69 -4.62 27.52
N LYS A 668 -66.43 -4.32 26.44
CA LYS A 668 -65.99 -4.43 25.04
C LYS A 668 -64.67 -3.71 24.80
N SER A 669 -63.61 -4.44 24.49
CA SER A 669 -62.39 -3.91 23.87
C SER A 669 -61.71 -5.01 23.05
N THR A 670 -62.23 -5.28 21.86
CA THR A 670 -61.40 -5.87 20.80
C THR A 670 -60.35 -4.83 20.42
N LEU A 671 -59.08 -5.23 20.42
CA LEU A 671 -57.99 -4.47 19.81
C LEU A 671 -58.31 -4.33 18.31
N GLY A 672 -58.78 -3.14 17.91
CA GLY A 672 -59.01 -2.76 16.52
C GLY A 672 -60.34 -3.24 15.91
N THR A 673 -61.34 -2.36 15.86
CA THR A 673 -62.26 -2.30 14.72
C THR A 673 -61.99 -0.99 13.97
N ASN A 674 -62.31 -0.94 12.67
CA ASN A 674 -61.94 0.12 11.70
C ASN A 674 -62.16 1.59 12.16
N ASN A 675 -62.87 1.85 13.26
CA ASN A 675 -63.20 3.19 13.74
C ASN A 675 -62.55 3.60 15.09
N ARG A 676 -61.66 2.81 15.70
CA ARG A 676 -60.86 3.22 16.88
C ARG A 676 -59.45 2.64 16.84
N ARG A 677 -58.48 3.42 16.35
CA ARG A 677 -57.04 3.14 16.49
C ARG A 677 -56.55 3.69 17.83
N TYR A 678 -55.82 2.89 18.62
CA TYR A 678 -54.97 3.42 19.70
C TYR A 678 -53.80 4.18 19.05
N GLN A 679 -53.46 5.36 19.57
CA GLN A 679 -52.56 6.29 18.87
C GLN A 679 -51.08 5.95 19.04
N SER A 680 -50.64 5.40 20.19
CA SER A 680 -49.22 5.10 20.48
C SER A 680 -49.05 4.11 21.65
N ILE A 681 -47.93 3.38 21.69
CA ILE A 681 -47.47 2.53 22.81
C ILE A 681 -46.29 3.23 23.49
N HIS A 682 -46.37 3.40 24.80
CA HIS A 682 -45.39 4.11 25.61
C HIS A 682 -44.72 3.14 26.59
N MET A 683 -43.39 3.21 26.75
CA MET A 683 -42.70 2.60 27.90
C MET A 683 -42.28 3.72 28.85
N GLY A 684 -42.63 3.60 30.14
CA GLY A 684 -42.20 4.55 31.18
C GLY A 684 -41.86 3.85 32.49
N SER A 685 -41.58 4.62 33.55
CA SER A 685 -41.19 4.10 34.88
C SER A 685 -42.23 3.15 35.53
N GLY A 686 -43.47 3.16 35.06
CA GLY A 686 -44.55 2.24 35.48
C GLY A 686 -44.81 1.05 34.53
N GLY A 687 -43.96 0.81 33.53
CA GLY A 687 -44.12 -0.26 32.54
C GLY A 687 -44.71 0.20 31.20
N LEU A 688 -45.13 -0.76 30.37
CA LEU A 688 -45.71 -0.54 29.04
C LEU A 688 -47.14 0.01 29.17
N HIS A 689 -47.54 1.02 28.39
CA HIS A 689 -48.89 1.60 28.44
C HIS A 689 -49.37 2.15 27.08
N LEU A 690 -50.69 2.15 26.85
CA LEU A 690 -51.37 2.72 25.67
C LEU A 690 -52.03 4.06 26.03
N LEU A 691 -52.07 4.98 25.06
CA LEU A 691 -52.94 6.16 25.12
C LEU A 691 -54.14 5.99 24.18
N ASP A 692 -55.34 6.21 24.70
CA ASP A 692 -56.54 6.31 23.86
C ASP A 692 -56.66 7.68 23.17
N ALA A 693 -57.58 7.79 22.21
CA ALA A 693 -57.75 8.98 21.38
C ALA A 693 -58.13 10.26 22.16
N ASN A 694 -58.46 10.14 23.45
CA ASN A 694 -58.80 11.25 24.34
C ASN A 694 -57.69 11.50 25.40
N GLY A 695 -56.53 10.84 25.28
CA GLY A 695 -55.41 10.97 26.22
C GLY A 695 -55.53 10.09 27.48
N GLY A 696 -56.48 9.15 27.54
CA GLY A 696 -56.59 8.19 28.65
C GLY A 696 -55.47 7.15 28.63
N ARG A 697 -54.82 6.91 29.78
CA ARG A 697 -53.67 5.99 29.92
C ARG A 697 -54.12 4.59 30.31
N TRP A 698 -53.54 3.57 29.68
CA TRP A 698 -53.84 2.15 29.95
C TRP A 698 -52.55 1.36 30.14
N SER A 699 -52.32 0.73 31.28
CA SER A 699 -51.14 -0.09 31.55
C SER A 699 -51.27 -1.46 30.87
N ILE A 700 -50.18 -1.94 30.25
CA ILE A 700 -50.03 -3.29 29.73
C ILE A 700 -49.16 -4.07 30.72
N THR A 701 -49.66 -5.21 31.19
CA THR A 701 -48.95 -6.11 32.10
C THR A 701 -48.84 -7.49 31.48
N VAL A 702 -47.70 -8.15 31.65
CA VAL A 702 -47.48 -9.54 31.23
C VAL A 702 -47.32 -10.38 32.48
N SER A 703 -48.19 -11.37 32.69
CA SER A 703 -48.08 -12.28 33.82
C SER A 703 -46.89 -13.23 33.64
N ILE A 704 -46.49 -13.90 34.73
CA ILE A 704 -45.43 -14.93 34.72
C ILE A 704 -45.75 -16.07 33.74
N GLU A 705 -47.03 -16.28 33.44
CA GLU A 705 -47.54 -17.30 32.51
C GLU A 705 -47.60 -16.80 31.05
N GLY A 706 -47.12 -15.57 30.78
CA GLY A 706 -47.15 -14.96 29.46
C GLY A 706 -48.49 -14.34 29.06
N LYS A 707 -49.47 -14.23 29.97
CA LYS A 707 -50.76 -13.58 29.66
C LYS A 707 -50.63 -12.06 29.67
N ILE A 708 -51.16 -11.43 28.64
CA ILE A 708 -51.11 -9.98 28.47
C ILE A 708 -52.44 -9.38 28.92
N SER A 709 -52.39 -8.43 29.85
CA SER A 709 -53.56 -7.71 30.39
C SER A 709 -53.41 -6.22 30.16
N VAL A 710 -54.48 -5.56 29.67
CA VAL A 710 -54.54 -4.11 29.44
C VAL A 710 -55.51 -3.49 30.43
N ASN A 711 -55.04 -2.64 31.34
CA ASN A 711 -55.81 -2.05 32.43
C ASN A 711 -55.88 -0.54 32.28
N LYS A 712 -57.07 0.07 32.37
CA LYS A 712 -57.20 1.53 32.37
C LYS A 712 -56.70 2.10 33.70
N HIS A 713 -55.94 3.19 33.64
CA HIS A 713 -55.65 3.99 34.84
C HIS A 713 -56.89 4.73 35.34
#